data_AF-A0A6H3NT64-F1
#
_entry.id   AF-A0A6H3NT64-F1
#
_cell.length_a   1.000
_cell.length_b   1.000
_cell.length_c   1.000
_cell.angle_alpha   90.00
_cell.angle_beta   90.00
_cell.angle_gamma   90.00
#
_symmetry.space_group_name_H-M   'P 1'
#
loop_
_entity.id
_entity.type
_entity.pdbx_description
1 polymer ?
#
loop_
_entity_poly.entity_id
_entity_poly.type
_entity_poly.pdbx_seq_one_letter_code
_entity_poly.pdbx_strand_id
1 'polypeptide(L)'
;MVSSEPNGFTALPRGGYLVDTTEGYIQIGSPPETIKDTMGLEKKTPLVFVLPNKFFHVEKGISIAELEFPIYFNFFFRGGKKTFIVCSAEQKEQLTIVLGESLMGPQELNLASEFIDGTMSFGFPDIKAEMAHFRSYKTMEEVVEFILFDENHKAQFGKITIEQLPSNEFLIVDGDKKIKTPGEVDFHVKYDIGKRLEEPFQPPIIGITCLGPSHGFDPTDNTSGFIIWLNGQGIMVDPPVNSTEWLRESNVNPKFINSIILTHCHADHDAGTFQKILEESKITIYATATVMESFLKKYCSLTKIPRREITDLFDFIPVVIGRPTIINGGEFYFHYALHSIPSVGFEFFFQDQSFYYTSDHLNDPEALEEMYKKGVFPETRYQFLKDFPWDRKIIYHEAGVPPLHTKISYLASLPEEVQKRITVYHIAAKDMPEGNHLTLAKFGIENTLYPEITPPKHQEAFQLLEILSQIDIFSGFPIEKAKEFLQIVKEEKFRRGEQIIKKGTHGDRFFIIASGNVRFEGLSGDPTAVKRYGTYEYFGEASLILDTARQADVYAETDVVALTIEKTRFFQFIRGSKLHENLTKLNSIRETNTWKTLTESQTFRGLTSYQVTQLELILKLETVKKEVALIEEGQTFHNAFIVRSGTVVVMQNHKTIRELGPGDFVGEIYSLTKNLPSNFSFVAWPGTELYVLSEEDAIQYIKKNPGVYMKLNTVYN
;
A
#
# COMPACT_ATOMS: atom_id res chain seq x y z
N MET A 1 -17.17 -18.99 -14.92
CA MET A 1 -18.31 -18.63 -15.79
C MET A 1 -19.01 -17.46 -15.14
N VAL A 2 -18.98 -16.29 -15.78
CA VAL A 2 -19.64 -15.10 -15.24
C VAL A 2 -21.08 -15.11 -15.76
N SER A 3 -22.06 -15.18 -14.86
CA SER A 3 -23.48 -15.16 -15.22
C SER A 3 -23.90 -13.74 -15.57
N SER A 4 -24.54 -13.54 -16.73
CA SER A 4 -25.11 -12.24 -17.12
C SER A 4 -26.17 -11.81 -16.11
N GLU A 5 -25.99 -10.64 -15.51
CA GLU A 5 -26.97 -10.03 -14.59
C GLU A 5 -28.19 -9.48 -15.33
N PRO A 6 -29.33 -9.27 -14.64
CA PRO A 6 -30.57 -8.74 -15.23
C PRO A 6 -30.45 -7.37 -15.93
N ASN A 7 -29.34 -6.64 -15.74
CA ASN A 7 -29.12 -5.29 -16.24
C ASN A 7 -28.39 -5.20 -17.61
N GLY A 8 -28.07 -6.35 -18.23
CA GLY A 8 -27.50 -6.39 -19.59
C GLY A 8 -25.98 -6.17 -19.68
N PHE A 9 -25.29 -6.02 -18.55
CA PHE A 9 -23.82 -6.03 -18.43
C PHE A 9 -23.37 -7.12 -17.45
N THR A 10 -22.07 -7.39 -17.41
CA THR A 10 -21.44 -8.39 -16.54
C THR A 10 -20.42 -7.71 -15.63
N ALA A 11 -20.61 -7.78 -14.31
CA ALA A 11 -19.59 -7.30 -13.37
C ALA A 11 -18.39 -8.25 -13.37
N LEU A 12 -17.17 -7.70 -13.47
CA LEU A 12 -15.94 -8.48 -13.46
C LEU A 12 -15.51 -8.81 -12.01
N PRO A 13 -14.93 -9.99 -11.77
CA PRO A 13 -14.45 -10.39 -10.44
C PRO A 13 -13.53 -9.39 -9.77
N ARG A 14 -12.59 -8.78 -10.50
CA ARG A 14 -11.63 -7.78 -10.00
C ARG A 14 -12.13 -6.33 -10.14
N GLY A 15 -13.42 -6.14 -10.41
CA GLY A 15 -14.03 -4.84 -10.62
C GLY A 15 -14.09 -4.41 -12.10
N GLY A 16 -15.00 -3.49 -12.39
CA GLY A 16 -15.35 -3.05 -13.72
C GLY A 16 -16.54 -3.82 -14.32
N TYR A 17 -17.01 -3.35 -15.47
CA TYR A 17 -18.21 -3.87 -16.12
C TYR A 17 -17.92 -4.22 -17.57
N LEU A 18 -18.39 -5.38 -18.01
CA LEU A 18 -18.24 -5.87 -19.37
C LEU A 18 -19.59 -5.85 -20.10
N VAL A 19 -19.62 -5.21 -21.25
CA VAL A 19 -20.80 -5.10 -22.11
C VAL A 19 -20.54 -5.83 -23.42
N ASP A 20 -21.43 -6.78 -23.75
CA ASP A 20 -21.40 -7.53 -25.00
C ASP A 20 -22.15 -6.77 -26.11
N THR A 21 -21.46 -6.48 -27.21
CA THR A 21 -21.95 -5.68 -28.34
C THR A 21 -21.61 -6.33 -29.69
N THR A 22 -22.18 -5.79 -30.76
CA THR A 22 -21.91 -6.23 -32.14
C THR A 22 -20.47 -5.98 -32.60
N GLU A 23 -19.74 -5.05 -31.98
CA GLU A 23 -18.31 -4.78 -32.28
C GLU A 23 -17.35 -5.49 -31.31
N GLY A 24 -17.86 -6.35 -30.41
CA GLY A 24 -17.10 -7.09 -29.41
C GLY A 24 -17.40 -6.66 -27.98
N TYR A 25 -16.52 -7.00 -27.04
CA TYR A 25 -16.68 -6.55 -25.66
C TYR A 25 -16.18 -5.12 -25.46
N ILE A 26 -16.98 -4.34 -24.74
CA ILE A 26 -16.59 -3.04 -24.16
C ILE A 26 -16.42 -3.24 -22.66
N GLN A 27 -15.30 -2.78 -22.11
CA GLN A 27 -15.06 -2.80 -20.66
C GLN A 27 -15.11 -1.38 -20.09
N ILE A 28 -15.86 -1.19 -19.00
CA ILE A 28 -15.95 0.06 -18.26
C ILE A 28 -15.15 -0.11 -16.97
N GLY A 29 -14.14 0.73 -16.76
CA GLY A 29 -13.19 0.55 -15.67
C GLY A 29 -12.15 -0.53 -15.94
N SER A 30 -10.93 -0.32 -15.43
CA SER A 30 -9.87 -1.32 -15.49
C SER A 30 -9.02 -1.26 -14.23
N PRO A 31 -9.51 -1.76 -13.08
CA PRO A 31 -8.65 -2.03 -11.95
C PRO A 31 -7.43 -2.91 -12.30
N PRO A 32 -6.38 -2.89 -11.47
CA PRO A 32 -5.22 -3.77 -11.59
C PRO A 32 -5.62 -5.23 -11.84
N GLU A 33 -4.87 -5.90 -12.71
CA GLU A 33 -5.04 -7.31 -13.07
C GLU A 33 -6.37 -7.72 -13.73
N THR A 34 -7.29 -6.80 -14.03
CA THR A 34 -8.59 -7.14 -14.65
C THR A 34 -8.48 -7.82 -16.00
N ILE A 35 -7.34 -7.69 -16.69
CA ILE A 35 -7.03 -8.47 -17.91
C ILE A 35 -7.15 -9.97 -17.69
N LYS A 36 -6.84 -10.47 -16.48
CA LYS A 36 -6.94 -11.89 -16.10
C LYS A 36 -8.39 -12.39 -16.14
N ASP A 37 -9.35 -11.50 -15.93
CA ASP A 37 -10.78 -11.83 -16.00
C ASP A 37 -11.29 -11.93 -17.45
N THR A 38 -10.62 -11.27 -18.40
CA THR A 38 -11.12 -11.12 -19.77
C THR A 38 -10.30 -11.82 -20.85
N MET A 39 -9.03 -12.17 -20.58
CA MET A 39 -8.13 -12.81 -21.56
C MET A 39 -8.59 -14.18 -22.04
N GLY A 40 -9.37 -14.90 -21.22
CA GLY A 40 -9.90 -16.23 -21.54
C GLY A 40 -11.29 -16.23 -22.19
N LEU A 41 -11.87 -15.07 -22.52
CA LEU A 41 -13.25 -15.00 -23.02
C LEU A 41 -13.40 -15.47 -24.47
N GLU A 42 -14.53 -16.13 -24.75
CA GLU A 42 -14.84 -16.72 -26.07
C GLU A 42 -14.87 -15.71 -27.21
N LYS A 43 -15.43 -14.50 -26.99
CA LYS A 43 -15.45 -13.42 -28.00
C LYS A 43 -14.16 -12.58 -28.04
N LYS A 44 -13.10 -13.06 -27.41
CA LYS A 44 -11.78 -12.42 -27.28
C LYS A 44 -11.79 -11.22 -26.33
N THR A 45 -10.61 -10.89 -25.78
CA THR A 45 -10.38 -9.75 -24.88
C THR A 45 -10.94 -8.42 -25.42
N PRO A 46 -11.47 -7.52 -24.57
CA PRO A 46 -11.91 -6.19 -24.96
C PRO A 46 -10.84 -5.41 -25.73
N LEU A 47 -11.28 -4.72 -26.78
CA LEU A 47 -10.47 -3.73 -27.50
C LEU A 47 -10.87 -2.31 -27.12
N VAL A 48 -12.06 -2.11 -26.55
CA VAL A 48 -12.61 -0.80 -26.20
C VAL A 48 -12.76 -0.74 -24.69
N PHE A 49 -12.15 0.29 -24.09
CA PHE A 49 -12.23 0.57 -22.66
C PHE A 49 -12.84 1.96 -22.45
N VAL A 50 -13.85 2.06 -21.60
CA VAL A 50 -14.44 3.33 -21.16
C VAL A 50 -13.84 3.68 -19.80
N LEU A 51 -13.21 4.84 -19.70
CA LEU A 51 -12.60 5.25 -18.45
C LEU A 51 -13.66 5.59 -17.40
N PRO A 52 -13.48 5.17 -16.14
CA PRO A 52 -14.37 5.54 -15.05
C PRO A 52 -14.30 7.04 -14.77
N ASN A 53 -15.33 7.60 -14.12
CA ASN A 53 -15.37 9.03 -13.80
C ASN A 53 -14.20 9.44 -12.88
N LYS A 54 -13.77 8.54 -11.99
CA LYS A 54 -12.60 8.68 -11.12
C LYS A 54 -11.57 7.61 -11.45
N PHE A 55 -10.29 7.96 -11.42
CA PHE A 55 -9.21 6.99 -11.70
C PHE A 55 -8.71 6.26 -10.44
N PHE A 56 -9.11 6.72 -9.25
CA PHE A 56 -8.53 6.23 -8.00
C PHE A 56 -9.60 5.96 -6.94
N HIS A 57 -9.51 4.78 -6.32
CA HIS A 57 -10.42 4.35 -5.27
C HIS A 57 -9.79 4.58 -3.89
N VAL A 58 -10.06 5.73 -3.28
CA VAL A 58 -9.38 6.19 -2.04
C VAL A 58 -9.49 5.19 -0.89
N GLU A 59 -10.64 4.54 -0.68
CA GLU A 59 -10.79 3.58 0.42
C GLU A 59 -9.97 2.31 0.24
N LYS A 60 -9.63 1.96 -1.01
CA LYS A 60 -8.86 0.77 -1.35
C LYS A 60 -7.40 1.09 -1.64
N GLY A 61 -7.08 2.36 -1.89
CA GLY A 61 -5.74 2.82 -2.20
C GLY A 61 -5.20 2.37 -3.55
N ILE A 62 -6.08 2.09 -4.51
CA ILE A 62 -5.70 1.56 -5.82
C ILE A 62 -6.28 2.39 -6.98
N SER A 63 -5.60 2.31 -8.12
CA SER A 63 -6.12 2.79 -9.40
C SER A 63 -7.26 1.91 -9.89
N ILE A 64 -8.20 2.49 -10.63
CA ILE A 64 -9.28 1.80 -11.35
C ILE A 64 -9.22 2.06 -12.87
N ALA A 65 -8.11 2.62 -13.34
CA ALA A 65 -7.84 2.99 -14.73
C ALA A 65 -6.49 2.43 -15.24
N GLU A 66 -6.08 1.25 -14.78
CA GLU A 66 -4.87 0.54 -15.22
C GLU A 66 -5.12 -0.19 -16.54
N LEU A 67 -4.64 0.39 -17.64
CA LEU A 67 -4.82 -0.15 -19.00
C LEU A 67 -3.55 -0.74 -19.62
N GLU A 68 -2.44 -0.70 -18.90
CA GLU A 68 -1.13 -1.15 -19.38
C GLU A 68 -1.14 -2.61 -19.89
N PHE A 69 -1.53 -3.56 -19.04
CA PHE A 69 -1.60 -4.97 -19.40
C PHE A 69 -2.63 -5.29 -20.49
N PRO A 70 -3.86 -4.72 -20.47
CA PRO A 70 -4.76 -4.81 -21.62
C PRO A 70 -4.14 -4.34 -22.95
N ILE A 71 -3.39 -3.23 -22.93
CA ILE A 71 -2.70 -2.69 -24.11
C ILE A 71 -1.63 -3.67 -24.59
N TYR A 72 -0.76 -4.15 -23.69
CA TYR A 72 0.25 -5.15 -24.02
C TYR A 72 -0.36 -6.45 -24.56
N PHE A 73 -1.43 -6.93 -23.93
CA PHE A 73 -2.11 -8.15 -24.37
C PHE A 73 -2.64 -8.01 -25.80
N ASN A 74 -3.34 -6.91 -26.09
CA ASN A 74 -3.92 -6.66 -27.40
C ASN A 74 -2.84 -6.47 -28.48
N PHE A 75 -1.74 -5.80 -28.15
CA PHE A 75 -0.68 -5.55 -29.11
C PHE A 75 0.18 -6.79 -29.37
N PHE A 76 0.78 -7.38 -28.33
CA PHE A 76 1.74 -8.48 -28.49
C PHE A 76 1.07 -9.84 -28.76
N PHE A 77 -0.07 -10.12 -28.13
CA PHE A 77 -0.70 -11.46 -28.22
C PHE A 77 -1.87 -11.52 -29.23
N ARG A 78 -2.33 -10.38 -29.76
CA ARG A 78 -3.44 -10.35 -30.74
C ARG A 78 -3.07 -9.75 -32.10
N GLY A 79 -1.79 -9.78 -32.44
CA GLY A 79 -1.30 -9.44 -33.77
C GLY A 79 -1.27 -7.94 -34.05
N GLY A 80 -0.81 -7.14 -33.09
CA GLY A 80 -0.62 -5.69 -33.24
C GLY A 80 -1.91 -4.88 -33.16
N LYS A 81 -2.95 -5.38 -32.47
CA LYS A 81 -4.21 -4.64 -32.34
C LYS A 81 -4.07 -3.48 -31.38
N LYS A 82 -4.59 -2.33 -31.79
CA LYS A 82 -4.74 -1.16 -30.92
C LYS A 82 -5.83 -1.35 -29.88
N THR A 83 -5.62 -0.73 -28.73
CA THR A 83 -6.64 -0.57 -27.70
C THR A 83 -7.28 0.82 -27.83
N PHE A 84 -8.60 0.88 -27.88
CA PHE A 84 -9.39 2.09 -28.00
C PHE A 84 -9.87 2.53 -26.61
N ILE A 85 -9.65 3.79 -26.26
CA ILE A 85 -9.95 4.32 -24.93
C ILE A 85 -10.95 5.47 -25.08
N VAL A 86 -12.13 5.31 -24.51
CA VAL A 86 -13.21 6.28 -24.54
C VAL A 86 -13.16 7.12 -23.27
N CYS A 87 -12.99 8.44 -23.41
CA CYS A 87 -12.76 9.32 -22.26
C CYS A 87 -13.04 10.80 -22.58
N SER A 88 -13.00 11.65 -21.55
CA SER A 88 -12.95 13.11 -21.71
C SER A 88 -11.54 13.59 -22.12
N ALA A 89 -11.44 14.85 -22.55
CA ALA A 89 -10.14 15.46 -22.87
C ALA A 89 -9.20 15.51 -21.64
N GLU A 90 -9.73 15.86 -20.46
CA GLU A 90 -8.97 15.90 -19.20
C GLU A 90 -8.48 14.50 -18.79
N GLN A 91 -9.32 13.48 -18.97
CA GLN A 91 -8.95 12.08 -18.69
C GLN A 91 -7.86 11.58 -19.65
N LYS A 92 -7.90 11.99 -20.92
CA LYS A 92 -6.84 11.69 -21.88
C LYS A 92 -5.50 12.25 -21.43
N GLU A 93 -5.46 13.51 -20.98
CA GLU A 93 -4.22 14.13 -20.48
C GLU A 93 -3.63 13.36 -19.29
N GLN A 94 -4.47 13.01 -18.31
CA GLN A 94 -4.05 12.21 -17.15
C GLN A 94 -3.51 10.84 -17.56
N LEU A 95 -4.26 10.09 -18.38
CA LEU A 95 -3.88 8.74 -18.75
C LEU A 95 -2.65 8.71 -19.68
N THR A 96 -2.45 9.74 -20.50
CA THR A 96 -1.25 9.86 -21.35
C THR A 96 0.02 9.95 -20.50
N ILE A 97 -0.03 10.63 -19.34
CA ILE A 97 1.12 10.67 -18.41
C ILE A 97 1.35 9.28 -17.78
N VAL A 98 0.28 8.65 -17.29
CA VAL A 98 0.34 7.30 -16.69
C VAL A 98 0.95 6.28 -17.65
N LEU A 99 0.41 6.19 -18.87
CA LEU A 99 0.91 5.29 -19.91
C LEU A 99 2.30 5.71 -20.42
N GLY A 100 2.63 6.99 -20.37
CA GLY A 100 3.97 7.47 -20.69
C GLY A 100 5.01 6.87 -19.75
N GLU A 101 4.74 6.85 -18.45
CA GLU A 101 5.66 6.29 -17.46
C GLU A 101 5.65 4.75 -17.44
N SER A 102 4.49 4.09 -17.60
CA SER A 102 4.40 2.63 -17.50
C SER A 102 4.63 1.86 -18.82
N LEU A 103 4.20 2.38 -19.97
CA LEU A 103 4.41 1.72 -21.29
C LEU A 103 5.66 2.19 -22.02
N MET A 104 5.98 3.48 -21.92
CA MET A 104 7.10 4.08 -22.65
C MET A 104 8.35 4.27 -21.79
N GLY A 105 8.18 4.27 -20.45
CA GLY A 105 9.18 4.70 -19.50
C GLY A 105 9.46 6.21 -19.55
N PRO A 106 10.21 6.72 -18.54
CA PRO A 106 10.46 8.14 -18.38
C PRO A 106 11.23 8.75 -19.56
N GLN A 107 10.78 9.89 -20.04
CA GLN A 107 11.45 10.64 -21.12
C GLN A 107 12.73 11.34 -20.65
N GLU A 108 12.70 11.86 -19.42
CA GLU A 108 13.82 12.53 -18.77
C GLU A 108 14.55 11.56 -17.85
N LEU A 109 15.83 11.32 -18.13
CA LEU A 109 16.68 10.40 -17.39
C LEU A 109 17.96 11.13 -16.97
N ASN A 110 18.25 11.13 -15.67
CA ASN A 110 19.51 11.63 -15.12
C ASN A 110 20.12 10.59 -14.18
N LEU A 111 20.66 9.52 -14.78
CA LEU A 111 21.25 8.42 -14.03
C LEU A 111 22.58 8.80 -13.39
N ALA A 112 23.29 9.81 -13.90
CA ALA A 112 24.60 10.18 -13.37
C ALA A 112 24.56 10.56 -11.88
N SER A 113 23.47 11.16 -11.41
CA SER A 113 23.29 11.47 -9.98
C SER A 113 22.98 10.25 -9.10
N GLU A 114 22.61 9.12 -9.71
CA GLU A 114 22.23 7.89 -9.01
C GLU A 114 23.37 6.90 -8.87
N PHE A 115 24.53 7.20 -9.47
CA PHE A 115 25.72 6.38 -9.38
C PHE A 115 26.81 7.14 -8.62
N ILE A 116 27.56 6.45 -7.76
CA ILE A 116 28.59 7.07 -6.93
C ILE A 116 29.67 7.82 -7.74
N ASP A 117 30.06 7.27 -8.90
CA ASP A 117 31.04 7.87 -9.82
C ASP A 117 30.38 8.38 -11.12
N GLY A 118 29.06 8.58 -11.10
CA GLY A 118 28.28 8.97 -12.27
C GLY A 118 28.51 8.04 -13.47
N THR A 119 28.67 8.63 -14.66
CA THR A 119 28.87 7.90 -15.93
C THR A 119 30.16 7.09 -15.99
N MET A 120 31.10 7.31 -15.06
CA MET A 120 32.37 6.57 -15.01
C MET A 120 32.26 5.26 -14.23
N SER A 121 31.11 4.99 -13.60
CA SER A 121 30.87 3.77 -12.84
C SER A 121 30.96 2.54 -13.73
N PHE A 122 31.58 1.47 -13.23
CA PHE A 122 31.57 0.19 -13.92
C PHE A 122 30.13 -0.32 -14.05
N GLY A 123 29.76 -0.81 -15.23
CA GLY A 123 28.39 -1.26 -15.50
C GLY A 123 27.36 -0.14 -15.69
N PHE A 124 27.77 1.13 -15.88
CA PHE A 124 26.84 2.22 -16.15
C PHE A 124 26.01 1.96 -17.43
N PRO A 125 24.67 1.98 -17.35
CA PRO A 125 23.79 1.63 -18.46
C PRO A 125 23.59 2.76 -19.48
N ASP A 126 23.33 2.40 -20.73
CA ASP A 126 22.64 3.29 -21.68
C ASP A 126 21.16 2.91 -21.69
N ILE A 127 20.44 3.31 -20.62
CA ILE A 127 19.04 2.94 -20.43
C ILE A 127 18.16 3.34 -21.62
N LYS A 128 18.47 4.42 -22.32
CA LYS A 128 17.67 4.84 -23.50
C LYS A 128 17.79 3.84 -24.63
N ALA A 129 19.01 3.39 -24.93
CA ALA A 129 19.26 2.37 -25.94
C ALA A 129 18.70 1.01 -25.51
N GLU A 130 18.88 0.63 -24.24
CA GLU A 130 18.33 -0.60 -23.64
C GLU A 130 16.79 -0.64 -23.76
N MET A 131 16.08 0.40 -23.33
CA MET A 131 14.61 0.49 -23.47
C MET A 131 14.13 0.52 -24.92
N ALA A 132 14.90 1.15 -25.82
CA ALA A 132 14.57 1.18 -27.25
C ALA A 132 14.71 -0.21 -27.90
N HIS A 133 15.59 -1.07 -27.37
CA HIS A 133 15.74 -2.44 -27.85
C HIS A 133 14.49 -3.29 -27.57
N PHE A 134 13.93 -3.20 -26.36
CA PHE A 134 12.77 -4.00 -25.96
C PHE A 134 11.45 -3.53 -26.57
N ARG A 135 11.36 -2.27 -26.99
CA ARG A 135 10.13 -1.71 -27.58
C ARG A 135 10.08 -1.95 -29.09
N SER A 136 9.08 -2.70 -29.52
CA SER A 136 8.81 -2.93 -30.95
C SER A 136 7.98 -1.82 -31.63
N TYR A 137 7.43 -0.88 -30.85
CA TYR A 137 6.66 0.28 -31.32
C TYR A 137 7.34 1.58 -30.86
N LYS A 138 7.21 2.67 -31.63
CA LYS A 138 7.93 3.92 -31.35
C LYS A 138 7.09 4.93 -30.59
N THR A 139 5.79 4.95 -30.83
CA THR A 139 4.88 5.92 -30.21
C THR A 139 3.66 5.25 -29.59
N MET A 140 3.03 5.94 -28.64
CA MET A 140 1.84 5.44 -27.96
C MET A 140 0.65 5.28 -28.92
N GLU A 141 0.58 6.11 -29.95
CA GLU A 141 -0.47 6.08 -30.97
C GLU A 141 -0.42 4.81 -31.84
N GLU A 142 0.70 4.08 -31.86
CA GLU A 142 0.80 2.78 -32.53
C GLU A 142 0.02 1.69 -31.77
N VAL A 143 -0.15 1.83 -30.45
CA VAL A 143 -0.76 0.83 -29.56
C VAL A 143 -2.09 1.26 -28.94
N VAL A 144 -2.35 2.57 -28.87
CA VAL A 144 -3.54 3.17 -28.25
C VAL A 144 -4.20 4.17 -29.19
N GLU A 145 -5.52 4.23 -29.16
CA GLU A 145 -6.32 5.26 -29.82
C GLU A 145 -7.36 5.84 -28.86
N PHE A 146 -7.38 7.17 -28.68
CA PHE A 146 -8.33 7.85 -27.80
C PHE A 146 -9.57 8.31 -28.58
N ILE A 147 -10.74 8.00 -28.05
CA ILE A 147 -12.04 8.42 -28.58
C ILE A 147 -12.66 9.38 -27.56
N LEU A 148 -12.76 10.65 -27.92
CA LEU A 148 -13.23 11.68 -27.00
C LEU A 148 -14.75 11.78 -27.02
N PHE A 149 -15.35 12.03 -25.85
CA PHE A 149 -16.72 12.51 -25.78
C PHE A 149 -16.84 13.89 -26.45
N ASP A 150 -17.89 14.08 -27.26
CA ASP A 150 -18.23 15.34 -27.90
C ASP A 150 -18.93 16.32 -26.94
N GLU A 151 -19.38 17.47 -27.46
CA GLU A 151 -20.11 18.48 -26.70
C GLU A 151 -21.45 17.99 -26.14
N ASN A 152 -21.99 16.88 -26.67
CA ASN A 152 -23.20 16.23 -26.18
C ASN A 152 -22.89 15.03 -25.26
N HIS A 153 -21.65 14.89 -24.80
CA HIS A 153 -21.16 13.79 -23.98
C HIS A 153 -21.27 12.41 -24.67
N LYS A 154 -21.12 12.36 -25.99
CA LYS A 154 -21.21 11.14 -26.81
C LYS A 154 -19.90 10.80 -27.51
N ALA A 155 -19.58 9.52 -27.55
CA ALA A 155 -18.46 8.95 -28.28
C ALA A 155 -18.94 7.84 -29.21
N GLN A 156 -18.39 7.76 -30.42
CA GLN A 156 -18.77 6.77 -31.43
C GLN A 156 -17.63 5.78 -31.67
N PHE A 157 -17.92 4.48 -31.61
CA PHE A 157 -17.01 3.41 -32.01
C PHE A 157 -17.74 2.42 -32.90
N GLY A 158 -17.39 2.36 -34.18
CA GLY A 158 -18.12 1.55 -35.17
C GLY A 158 -19.61 1.90 -35.16
N LYS A 159 -20.47 0.90 -34.90
CA LYS A 159 -21.93 1.08 -34.79
C LYS A 159 -22.42 1.47 -33.40
N ILE A 160 -21.53 1.55 -32.42
CA ILE A 160 -21.88 1.73 -31.01
C ILE A 160 -21.71 3.20 -30.62
N THR A 161 -22.71 3.72 -29.91
CA THR A 161 -22.64 5.04 -29.28
C THR A 161 -22.52 4.86 -27.77
N ILE A 162 -21.58 5.57 -27.16
CA ILE A 162 -21.38 5.59 -25.71
C ILE A 162 -21.68 7.01 -25.24
N GLU A 163 -22.63 7.17 -24.32
CA GLU A 163 -23.07 8.45 -23.78
C GLU A 163 -22.79 8.52 -22.28
N GLN A 164 -22.13 9.58 -21.80
CA GLN A 164 -21.97 9.84 -20.38
C GLN A 164 -23.19 10.62 -19.87
N LEU A 165 -23.93 10.04 -18.92
CA LEU A 165 -25.17 10.62 -18.39
C LEU A 165 -24.89 11.58 -17.22
N PRO A 166 -25.76 12.57 -16.97
CA PRO A 166 -25.66 13.45 -15.79
C PRO A 166 -25.75 12.71 -14.44
N SER A 167 -26.24 11.47 -14.43
CA SER A 167 -26.27 10.58 -13.26
C SER A 167 -24.92 9.91 -12.96
N ASN A 168 -23.84 10.28 -13.67
CA ASN A 168 -22.53 9.63 -13.61
C ASN A 168 -22.53 8.17 -14.10
N GLU A 169 -23.55 7.75 -14.84
CA GLU A 169 -23.63 6.44 -15.51
C GLU A 169 -23.22 6.56 -16.99
N PHE A 170 -22.86 5.44 -17.60
CA PHE A 170 -22.67 5.36 -19.05
C PHE A 170 -23.83 4.62 -19.71
N LEU A 171 -24.30 5.14 -20.84
CA LEU A 171 -25.29 4.50 -21.69
C LEU A 171 -24.61 4.00 -22.97
N ILE A 172 -24.59 2.68 -23.15
CA ILE A 172 -24.09 2.02 -24.35
C ILE A 172 -25.28 1.68 -25.25
N VAL A 173 -25.25 2.20 -26.48
CA VAL A 173 -26.29 2.02 -27.50
C VAL A 173 -25.71 1.23 -28.68
N ASP A 174 -26.29 0.07 -28.97
CA ASP A 174 -25.92 -0.84 -30.06
C ASP A 174 -27.19 -1.28 -30.80
N GLY A 175 -27.56 -0.53 -31.84
CA GLY A 175 -28.87 -0.66 -32.50
C GLY A 175 -30.01 -0.39 -31.52
N ASP A 176 -30.90 -1.37 -31.33
CA ASP A 176 -32.02 -1.28 -30.40
C ASP A 176 -31.62 -1.60 -28.94
N LYS A 177 -30.41 -2.14 -28.72
CA LYS A 177 -29.92 -2.50 -27.39
C LYS A 177 -29.40 -1.25 -26.68
N LYS A 178 -29.95 -0.97 -25.50
CA LYS A 178 -29.53 0.14 -24.63
C LYS A 178 -29.19 -0.41 -23.25
N ILE A 179 -27.92 -0.30 -22.86
CA ILE A 179 -27.44 -0.79 -21.56
C ILE A 179 -26.89 0.39 -20.77
N LYS A 180 -27.33 0.54 -19.53
CA LYS A 180 -26.75 1.48 -18.59
C LYS A 180 -25.75 0.75 -17.70
N THR A 181 -24.57 1.32 -17.53
CA THR A 181 -23.55 0.84 -16.60
C THR A 181 -23.19 1.94 -15.62
N PRO A 182 -22.82 1.60 -14.37
CA PRO A 182 -22.24 2.58 -13.46
C PRO A 182 -20.96 3.20 -14.05
N GLY A 183 -20.72 4.50 -13.81
CA GLY A 183 -19.47 5.15 -14.19
C GLY A 183 -18.43 5.23 -13.07
N GLU A 184 -18.84 4.93 -11.85
CA GLU A 184 -17.93 4.60 -10.74
C GLU A 184 -17.74 3.08 -10.71
N VAL A 185 -16.50 2.65 -10.47
CA VAL A 185 -16.12 1.24 -10.51
C VAL A 185 -15.73 0.82 -9.11
N ASP A 186 -16.51 -0.11 -8.55
CA ASP A 186 -16.12 -0.76 -7.31
C ASP A 186 -15.01 -1.78 -7.60
N PHE A 187 -14.17 -2.01 -6.59
CA PHE A 187 -13.13 -3.03 -6.62
C PHE A 187 -13.49 -4.15 -5.66
N HIS A 188 -14.01 -5.23 -6.23
CA HIS A 188 -14.26 -6.46 -5.51
C HIS A 188 -13.04 -7.36 -5.61
N VAL A 189 -12.65 -7.88 -4.47
CA VAL A 189 -11.40 -8.60 -4.30
C VAL A 189 -11.59 -10.08 -4.67
N LYS A 190 -10.62 -10.64 -5.40
CA LYS A 190 -10.43 -12.09 -5.48
C LYS A 190 -8.93 -12.42 -5.53
N TYR A 191 -8.33 -12.65 -4.37
CA TYR A 191 -6.99 -13.22 -4.23
C TYR A 191 -7.04 -14.49 -3.39
N ASP A 192 -6.08 -15.39 -3.60
CA ASP A 192 -5.89 -16.54 -2.71
C ASP A 192 -5.28 -16.03 -1.40
N ILE A 193 -5.83 -16.45 -0.26
CA ILE A 193 -5.26 -16.15 1.05
C ILE A 193 -4.15 -17.13 1.44
N GLY A 194 -4.04 -18.26 0.73
CA GLY A 194 -3.26 -19.40 1.16
C GLY A 194 -3.86 -20.00 2.43
N LYS A 195 -3.00 -20.34 3.40
CA LYS A 195 -3.43 -20.83 4.70
C LYS A 195 -3.25 -19.76 5.79
N ARG A 196 -4.36 -19.31 6.37
CA ARG A 196 -4.33 -18.52 7.60
C ARG A 196 -3.61 -19.27 8.72
N LEU A 197 -2.63 -18.62 9.36
CA LEU A 197 -1.91 -19.21 10.48
C LEU A 197 -2.80 -19.31 11.72
N GLU A 198 -2.69 -20.43 12.44
CA GLU A 198 -3.43 -20.66 13.68
C GLU A 198 -3.05 -19.65 14.77
N GLU A 199 -1.76 -19.33 14.87
CA GLU A 199 -1.20 -18.34 15.78
C GLU A 199 -0.64 -17.14 14.98
N PRO A 200 -0.60 -15.93 15.57
CA PRO A 200 -0.07 -14.75 14.89
C PRO A 200 1.38 -14.94 14.46
N PHE A 201 1.67 -14.50 13.24
CA PHE A 201 3.02 -14.60 12.69
C PHE A 201 4.02 -13.85 13.54
N GLN A 202 5.15 -14.50 13.80
CA GLN A 202 6.31 -13.89 14.45
C GLN A 202 7.41 -13.69 13.40
N PRO A 203 7.71 -12.44 13.03
CA PRO A 203 8.77 -12.15 12.08
C PRO A 203 10.12 -12.75 12.51
N PRO A 204 10.79 -13.51 11.64
CA PRO A 204 12.08 -14.11 11.95
C PRO A 204 13.23 -13.08 11.92
N ILE A 205 14.43 -13.53 12.32
CA ILE A 205 15.67 -12.77 12.12
C ILE A 205 15.96 -12.57 10.64
N ILE A 206 15.78 -13.62 9.84
CA ILE A 206 15.81 -13.59 8.38
C ILE A 206 14.70 -14.50 7.84
N GLY A 207 14.01 -14.04 6.81
CA GLY A 207 13.09 -14.89 6.07
C GLY A 207 12.62 -14.24 4.78
N ILE A 208 12.10 -15.04 3.85
CA ILE A 208 11.54 -14.55 2.59
C ILE A 208 10.16 -15.16 2.38
N THR A 209 9.14 -14.31 2.30
CA THR A 209 7.75 -14.72 2.05
C THR A 209 7.32 -14.25 0.66
N CYS A 210 6.88 -15.15 -0.20
CA CYS A 210 6.37 -14.79 -1.53
C CYS A 210 4.91 -14.34 -1.44
N LEU A 211 4.61 -13.16 -1.99
CA LEU A 211 3.27 -12.55 -2.08
C LEU A 211 2.59 -12.82 -3.43
N GLY A 212 3.37 -13.17 -4.45
CA GLY A 212 2.89 -13.81 -5.64
C GLY A 212 4.07 -14.29 -6.48
N PRO A 213 4.04 -15.52 -7.01
CA PRO A 213 5.17 -16.10 -7.71
C PRO A 213 5.12 -15.87 -9.23
N SER A 214 3.99 -15.40 -9.76
CA SER A 214 3.69 -15.42 -11.19
C SER A 214 3.68 -14.02 -11.82
N HIS A 215 3.45 -13.95 -13.12
CA HIS A 215 3.47 -12.72 -13.92
C HIS A 215 2.06 -12.18 -14.18
N GLY A 216 1.94 -10.94 -14.68
CA GLY A 216 0.66 -10.27 -14.95
C GLY A 216 -0.27 -10.94 -15.98
N PHE A 217 0.20 -11.98 -16.69
CA PHE A 217 -0.57 -12.73 -17.69
C PHE A 217 -0.99 -14.14 -17.26
N ASP A 218 -0.73 -14.55 -16.01
CA ASP A 218 -1.26 -15.80 -15.46
C ASP A 218 -2.62 -15.52 -14.79
N PRO A 219 -3.75 -15.99 -15.34
CA PRO A 219 -5.07 -15.70 -14.78
C PRO A 219 -5.35 -16.45 -13.46
N THR A 220 -4.49 -17.41 -13.09
CA THR A 220 -4.72 -18.32 -11.96
C THR A 220 -3.94 -17.99 -10.70
N ASP A 221 -2.96 -17.09 -10.78
CA ASP A 221 -2.03 -16.81 -9.69
C ASP A 221 -1.82 -15.29 -9.47
N ASN A 222 -1.30 -14.93 -8.31
CA ASN A 222 -1.03 -13.56 -7.90
C ASN A 222 0.20 -13.00 -8.63
N THR A 223 0.22 -11.69 -8.88
CA THR A 223 1.39 -11.03 -9.48
C THR A 223 2.58 -10.99 -8.54
N SER A 224 3.73 -10.79 -9.14
CA SER A 224 5.03 -10.85 -8.50
C SER A 224 5.21 -9.83 -7.38
N GLY A 225 5.46 -10.34 -6.18
CA GLY A 225 6.06 -9.58 -5.08
C GLY A 225 6.44 -10.47 -3.91
N PHE A 226 7.20 -9.94 -2.96
CA PHE A 226 7.62 -10.69 -1.77
C PHE A 226 7.96 -9.79 -0.59
N ILE A 227 8.12 -10.39 0.59
CA ILE A 227 8.58 -9.73 1.81
C ILE A 227 9.92 -10.34 2.19
N ILE A 228 10.91 -9.48 2.43
CA ILE A 228 12.14 -9.85 3.13
C ILE A 228 11.96 -9.47 4.60
N TRP A 229 11.97 -10.47 5.48
CA TRP A 229 12.03 -10.27 6.92
C TRP A 229 13.50 -10.15 7.33
N LEU A 230 13.87 -9.02 7.95
CA LEU A 230 15.17 -8.79 8.55
C LEU A 230 15.00 -8.22 9.95
N ASN A 231 15.64 -8.88 10.91
CA ASN A 231 15.69 -8.48 12.31
C ASN A 231 14.30 -8.22 12.93
N GLY A 232 13.31 -9.04 12.57
CA GLY A 232 11.94 -8.93 13.07
C GLY A 232 11.05 -7.90 12.34
N GLN A 233 11.55 -7.22 11.31
CA GLN A 233 10.79 -6.27 10.49
C GLN A 233 10.78 -6.70 9.02
N GLY A 234 9.69 -6.41 8.33
CA GLY A 234 9.50 -6.77 6.93
C GLY A 234 9.75 -5.59 5.99
N ILE A 235 10.38 -5.91 4.86
CA ILE A 235 10.60 -5.05 3.70
C ILE A 235 9.81 -5.65 2.55
N MET A 236 8.76 -4.97 2.11
CA MET A 236 8.04 -5.38 0.90
C MET A 236 8.87 -5.04 -0.33
N VAL A 237 8.96 -5.96 -1.28
CA VAL A 237 9.54 -5.72 -2.60
C VAL A 237 8.40 -5.85 -3.60
N ASP A 238 8.10 -4.75 -4.28
CA ASP A 238 7.02 -4.66 -5.27
C ASP A 238 5.72 -5.33 -4.82
N PRO A 239 5.09 -4.85 -3.73
CA PRO A 239 3.91 -5.51 -3.18
C PRO A 239 2.77 -5.56 -4.22
N PRO A 240 2.18 -6.74 -4.47
CA PRO A 240 0.99 -6.89 -5.29
C PRO A 240 -0.19 -6.14 -4.66
N VAL A 241 -1.21 -5.87 -5.46
CA VAL A 241 -2.45 -5.29 -4.94
C VAL A 241 -3.06 -6.18 -3.86
N ASN A 242 -3.54 -5.54 -2.79
CA ASN A 242 -4.13 -6.18 -1.60
C ASN A 242 -3.17 -6.94 -0.69
N SER A 243 -1.85 -6.73 -0.82
CA SER A 243 -0.86 -7.34 0.07
C SER A 243 -1.17 -7.10 1.55
N THR A 244 -1.75 -5.94 1.90
CA THR A 244 -2.04 -5.60 3.29
C THR A 244 -3.25 -6.36 3.83
N GLU A 245 -4.34 -6.44 3.06
CA GLU A 245 -5.50 -7.23 3.43
C GLU A 245 -5.14 -8.71 3.55
N TRP A 246 -4.34 -9.22 2.61
CA TRP A 246 -3.79 -10.57 2.65
C TRP A 246 -3.01 -10.85 3.95
N LEU A 247 -2.13 -9.93 4.38
CA LEU A 247 -1.39 -10.07 5.63
C LEU A 247 -2.33 -10.23 6.84
N ARG A 248 -3.35 -9.36 6.93
CA ARG A 248 -4.33 -9.40 8.03
C ARG A 248 -5.09 -10.73 8.06
N GLU A 249 -5.58 -11.17 6.90
CA GLU A 249 -6.29 -12.43 6.76
C GLU A 249 -5.40 -13.64 7.05
N SER A 250 -4.10 -13.53 6.77
CA SER A 250 -3.07 -14.53 7.06
C SER A 250 -2.59 -14.54 8.52
N ASN A 251 -3.17 -13.71 9.40
CA ASN A 251 -2.77 -13.54 10.80
C ASN A 251 -1.36 -12.91 10.96
N VAL A 252 -0.98 -12.04 10.03
CA VAL A 252 0.23 -11.23 10.08
C VAL A 252 -0.16 -9.78 10.35
N ASN A 253 0.41 -9.17 11.38
CA ASN A 253 0.17 -7.76 11.65
C ASN A 253 0.91 -6.90 10.61
N PRO A 254 0.22 -6.08 9.78
CA PRO A 254 0.90 -5.26 8.77
C PRO A 254 1.87 -4.21 9.31
N LYS A 255 1.83 -3.91 10.62
CA LYS A 255 2.79 -3.01 11.28
C LYS A 255 4.19 -3.57 11.36
N PHE A 256 4.38 -4.87 11.17
CA PHE A 256 5.72 -5.43 11.02
C PHE A 256 6.40 -4.98 9.71
N ILE A 257 5.65 -4.39 8.78
CA ILE A 257 6.21 -3.88 7.52
C ILE A 257 6.45 -2.39 7.64
N ASN A 258 7.73 -2.00 7.68
CA ASN A 258 8.16 -0.62 7.83
C ASN A 258 8.76 0.00 6.56
N SER A 259 9.01 -0.83 5.54
CA SER A 259 9.73 -0.42 4.33
C SER A 259 9.19 -1.07 3.07
N ILE A 260 9.31 -0.38 1.94
CA ILE A 260 9.10 -0.89 0.59
C ILE A 260 10.38 -0.63 -0.22
N ILE A 261 10.84 -1.63 -0.97
CA ILE A 261 11.74 -1.45 -2.09
C ILE A 261 10.86 -1.47 -3.35
N LEU A 262 10.78 -0.34 -4.05
CA LEU A 262 10.05 -0.23 -5.31
C LEU A 262 11.06 -0.31 -6.45
N THR A 263 10.97 -1.35 -7.26
CA THR A 263 11.98 -1.63 -8.29
C THR A 263 11.71 -0.90 -9.58
N HIS A 264 10.43 -0.75 -9.96
CA HIS A 264 9.97 -0.05 -11.17
C HIS A 264 8.46 0.25 -11.12
N CYS A 265 7.91 0.90 -12.16
CA CYS A 265 6.53 1.41 -12.19
C CYS A 265 5.62 0.74 -13.23
N HIS A 266 5.56 -0.60 -13.18
CA HIS A 266 4.46 -1.36 -13.79
C HIS A 266 3.33 -1.54 -12.76
N ALA A 267 2.07 -1.64 -13.23
CA ALA A 267 0.91 -1.71 -12.35
C ALA A 267 0.94 -2.90 -11.37
N ASP A 268 1.58 -4.01 -11.74
CA ASP A 268 1.74 -5.20 -10.92
C ASP A 268 2.83 -5.09 -9.84
N HIS A 269 3.65 -4.04 -9.89
CA HIS A 269 4.70 -3.74 -8.89
C HIS A 269 4.38 -2.50 -8.03
N ASP A 270 3.74 -1.48 -8.63
CA ASP A 270 3.50 -0.19 -7.94
C ASP A 270 2.12 -0.04 -7.29
N ALA A 271 1.11 -0.81 -7.71
CA ALA A 271 -0.26 -0.61 -7.23
C ALA A 271 -0.43 -0.98 -5.75
N GLY A 272 0.17 -2.09 -5.29
CA GLY A 272 0.18 -2.42 -3.87
C GLY A 272 1.08 -1.49 -3.06
N THR A 273 2.05 -0.82 -3.69
CA THR A 273 2.92 0.16 -3.01
C THR A 273 2.10 1.35 -2.54
N PHE A 274 1.31 1.95 -3.43
CA PHE A 274 0.48 3.10 -3.05
C PHE A 274 -0.62 2.72 -2.05
N GLN A 275 -1.22 1.54 -2.21
CA GLN A 275 -2.14 1.01 -1.20
C GLN A 275 -1.48 0.93 0.18
N LYS A 276 -0.27 0.37 0.27
CA LYS A 276 0.46 0.25 1.54
C LYS A 276 0.85 1.62 2.14
N ILE A 277 1.10 2.65 1.31
CA ILE A 277 1.32 4.03 1.80
C ILE A 277 0.08 4.56 2.52
N LEU A 278 -1.12 4.21 2.04
CA LEU A 278 -2.38 4.68 2.63
C LEU A 278 -2.81 3.89 3.86
N GLU A 279 -2.02 2.93 4.31
CA GLU A 279 -2.31 2.18 5.51
C GLU A 279 -1.92 2.96 6.77
N GLU A 280 -1.99 2.28 7.91
CA GLU A 280 -1.60 2.83 9.19
C GLU A 280 -0.09 3.02 9.31
N SER A 281 0.32 4.17 9.85
CA SER A 281 1.71 4.62 9.98
C SER A 281 2.40 4.94 8.64
N LYS A 282 3.35 5.87 8.70
CA LYS A 282 4.13 6.28 7.54
C LYS A 282 5.17 5.20 7.19
N ILE A 283 5.28 4.86 5.92
CA ILE A 283 6.23 3.85 5.42
C ILE A 283 7.44 4.50 4.75
N THR A 284 8.60 3.85 4.83
CA THR A 284 9.79 4.26 4.07
C THR A 284 9.84 3.56 2.71
N ILE A 285 10.09 4.29 1.64
CA ILE A 285 10.29 3.75 0.29
C ILE A 285 11.73 3.96 -0.14
N TYR A 286 12.36 2.86 -0.56
CA TYR A 286 13.67 2.81 -1.17
C TYR A 286 13.50 2.57 -2.66
N ALA A 287 13.99 3.52 -3.46
CA ALA A 287 13.99 3.45 -4.92
C ALA A 287 15.07 4.38 -5.47
N THR A 288 15.42 4.24 -6.74
CA THR A 288 16.23 5.28 -7.39
C THR A 288 15.38 6.54 -7.59
N ALA A 289 16.04 7.69 -7.81
CA ALA A 289 15.31 8.92 -8.07
C ALA A 289 14.43 8.78 -9.33
N THR A 290 14.94 8.12 -10.37
CA THR A 290 14.25 7.84 -11.64
C THR A 290 12.96 7.06 -11.42
N VAL A 291 13.01 5.95 -10.68
CA VAL A 291 11.81 5.14 -10.38
C VAL A 291 10.83 5.95 -9.53
N MET A 292 11.32 6.70 -8.53
CA MET A 292 10.47 7.55 -7.70
C MET A 292 9.81 8.68 -8.51
N GLU A 293 10.50 9.29 -9.48
CA GLU A 293 9.93 10.30 -10.36
C GLU A 293 8.78 9.74 -11.20
N SER A 294 8.94 8.56 -11.79
CA SER A 294 7.89 7.86 -12.53
C SER A 294 6.69 7.55 -11.64
N PHE A 295 6.93 7.01 -10.43
CA PHE A 295 5.89 6.75 -9.44
C PHE A 295 5.10 8.02 -9.09
N LEU A 296 5.80 9.10 -8.76
CA LEU A 296 5.16 10.38 -8.40
C LEU A 296 4.33 10.94 -9.54
N LYS A 297 4.84 10.97 -10.78
CA LYS A 297 4.06 11.44 -11.93
C LYS A 297 2.81 10.60 -12.15
N LYS A 298 2.94 9.28 -12.13
CA LYS A 298 1.82 8.33 -12.30
C LYS A 298 0.73 8.59 -11.25
N TYR A 299 1.08 8.60 -9.97
CA TYR A 299 0.11 8.74 -8.89
C TYR A 299 -0.43 10.16 -8.72
N CYS A 300 0.33 11.21 -9.08
CA CYS A 300 -0.24 12.57 -9.19
C CYS A 300 -1.34 12.63 -10.25
N SER A 301 -1.12 12.00 -11.41
CA SER A 301 -2.11 11.96 -12.49
C SER A 301 -3.33 11.10 -12.15
N LEU A 302 -3.13 9.95 -11.48
CA LEU A 302 -4.23 9.06 -11.08
C LEU A 302 -5.11 9.66 -9.97
N THR A 303 -4.51 10.35 -9.01
CA THR A 303 -5.22 10.88 -7.83
C THR A 303 -5.66 12.34 -7.99
N LYS A 304 -5.09 13.07 -8.97
CA LYS A 304 -5.14 14.53 -9.09
C LYS A 304 -4.56 15.30 -7.90
N ILE A 305 -3.74 14.64 -7.08
CA ILE A 305 -3.11 15.27 -5.93
C ILE A 305 -1.75 15.83 -6.34
N PRO A 306 -1.42 17.08 -5.92
CA PRO A 306 -0.12 17.66 -6.17
C PRO A 306 1.05 16.83 -5.65
N ARG A 307 2.14 16.81 -6.42
CA ARG A 307 3.38 16.08 -6.11
C ARG A 307 3.86 16.20 -4.68
N ARG A 308 3.87 17.42 -4.14
CA ARG A 308 4.36 17.68 -2.78
C ARG A 308 3.55 16.92 -1.74
N GLU A 309 2.23 16.83 -1.92
CA GLU A 309 1.36 16.11 -0.99
C GLU A 309 1.54 14.61 -1.08
N ILE A 310 1.64 14.05 -2.29
CA ILE A 310 1.95 12.62 -2.46
C ILE A 310 3.29 12.28 -1.79
N THR A 311 4.31 13.14 -1.96
CA THR A 311 5.62 12.96 -1.34
C THR A 311 5.55 13.02 0.18
N ASP A 312 4.66 13.83 0.76
CA ASP A 312 4.48 13.95 2.20
C ASP A 312 3.83 12.69 2.82
N LEU A 313 3.24 11.79 2.02
CA LEU A 313 2.57 10.56 2.49
C LEU A 313 3.53 9.45 2.93
N PHE A 314 4.78 9.45 2.46
CA PHE A 314 5.79 8.42 2.76
C PHE A 314 7.16 9.05 2.98
N ASP A 315 8.10 8.29 3.55
CA ASP A 315 9.48 8.73 3.69
C ASP A 315 10.27 8.17 2.51
N PHE A 316 10.83 9.04 1.67
CA PHE A 316 11.64 8.60 0.53
C PHE A 316 13.12 8.59 0.88
N ILE A 317 13.79 7.45 0.69
CA ILE A 317 15.24 7.33 0.76
C ILE A 317 15.77 6.93 -0.62
N PRO A 318 16.44 7.85 -1.35
CA PRO A 318 17.02 7.53 -2.64
C PRO A 318 18.17 6.54 -2.48
N VAL A 319 18.13 5.45 -3.24
CA VAL A 319 19.25 4.49 -3.32
C VAL A 319 20.26 5.00 -4.35
N VAL A 320 21.55 4.80 -4.05
CA VAL A 320 22.67 5.22 -4.92
C VAL A 320 23.48 3.99 -5.29
N ILE A 321 23.57 3.71 -6.58
CA ILE A 321 24.31 2.58 -7.15
C ILE A 321 25.80 2.71 -6.80
N GLY A 322 26.39 1.63 -6.31
CA GLY A 322 27.76 1.59 -5.81
C GLY A 322 27.94 2.05 -4.35
N ARG A 323 26.86 2.42 -3.65
CA ARG A 323 26.86 2.73 -2.22
C ARG A 323 25.92 1.80 -1.45
N PRO A 324 26.34 1.20 -0.32
CA PRO A 324 25.45 0.41 0.50
C PRO A 324 24.34 1.26 1.12
N THR A 325 23.13 0.69 1.18
CA THR A 325 21.99 1.23 1.93
C THR A 325 21.66 0.27 3.08
N ILE A 326 21.59 0.78 4.32
CA ILE A 326 21.28 -0.05 5.48
C ILE A 326 19.77 -0.09 5.70
N ILE A 327 19.16 -1.27 5.61
CA ILE A 327 17.72 -1.47 5.82
C ILE A 327 17.52 -2.59 6.83
N ASN A 328 16.88 -2.30 7.97
CA ASN A 328 16.63 -3.25 9.06
C ASN A 328 17.90 -4.04 9.52
N GLY A 329 19.08 -3.44 9.36
CA GLY A 329 20.38 -4.02 9.71
C GLY A 329 21.08 -4.80 8.59
N GLY A 330 20.41 -5.06 7.46
CA GLY A 330 21.04 -5.61 6.26
C GLY A 330 21.71 -4.51 5.42
N GLU A 331 22.80 -4.87 4.75
CA GLU A 331 23.56 -3.99 3.85
C GLU A 331 23.20 -4.28 2.40
N PHE A 332 22.43 -3.37 1.77
CA PHE A 332 21.87 -3.53 0.43
C PHE A 332 22.68 -2.79 -0.63
N TYR A 333 22.92 -3.46 -1.76
CA TYR A 333 23.60 -2.94 -2.94
C TYR A 333 22.67 -3.05 -4.16
N PHE A 334 22.29 -1.91 -4.71
CA PHE A 334 21.37 -1.84 -5.84
C PHE A 334 22.12 -1.79 -7.18
N HIS A 335 21.48 -2.30 -8.23
CA HIS A 335 21.97 -2.23 -9.62
C HIS A 335 20.79 -2.09 -10.59
N TYR A 336 21.02 -1.44 -11.73
CA TYR A 336 20.02 -1.39 -12.80
C TYR A 336 19.94 -2.71 -13.54
N ALA A 337 18.74 -3.30 -13.58
CA ALA A 337 18.39 -4.46 -14.38
C ALA A 337 18.18 -4.08 -15.86
N LEU A 338 18.29 -5.08 -16.74
CA LEU A 338 18.01 -4.93 -18.18
C LEU A 338 16.53 -5.24 -18.45
N HIS A 339 15.72 -4.20 -18.67
CA HIS A 339 14.25 -4.28 -18.82
C HIS A 339 13.68 -3.19 -19.76
N SER A 340 12.38 -3.25 -20.09
CA SER A 340 11.70 -2.30 -20.98
C SER A 340 11.50 -0.89 -20.42
N ILE A 341 11.56 -0.74 -19.09
CA ILE A 341 11.60 0.54 -18.36
C ILE A 341 12.70 0.46 -17.29
N PRO A 342 13.14 1.59 -16.71
CA PRO A 342 14.16 1.57 -15.65
C PRO A 342 13.69 0.69 -14.49
N SER A 343 14.45 -0.37 -14.22
CA SER A 343 14.17 -1.33 -13.15
C SER A 343 15.44 -1.63 -12.36
N VAL A 344 15.32 -1.87 -11.07
CA VAL A 344 16.47 -2.13 -10.19
C VAL A 344 16.38 -3.49 -9.50
N GLY A 345 17.45 -4.26 -9.61
CA GLY A 345 17.73 -5.41 -8.75
C GLY A 345 18.60 -5.01 -7.56
N PHE A 346 18.79 -5.94 -6.63
CA PHE A 346 19.69 -5.71 -5.50
C PHE A 346 20.27 -7.01 -4.96
N GLU A 347 21.37 -6.87 -4.23
CA GLU A 347 21.87 -7.88 -3.31
C GLU A 347 21.92 -7.33 -1.90
N PHE A 348 21.89 -8.19 -0.90
CA PHE A 348 22.17 -7.78 0.47
C PHE A 348 23.00 -8.79 1.24
N PHE A 349 23.70 -8.26 2.25
CA PHE A 349 24.47 -9.04 3.21
C PHE A 349 23.91 -8.80 4.62
N PHE A 350 23.71 -9.88 5.37
CA PHE A 350 23.26 -9.81 6.76
C PHE A 350 23.83 -10.97 7.57
N GLN A 351 24.66 -10.64 8.57
CA GLN A 351 25.43 -11.63 9.33
C GLN A 351 26.25 -12.52 8.38
N ASP A 352 26.05 -13.83 8.43
CA ASP A 352 26.69 -14.80 7.57
C ASP A 352 25.87 -15.11 6.30
N GLN A 353 24.77 -14.42 6.03
CA GLN A 353 23.90 -14.65 4.87
C GLN A 353 24.14 -13.63 3.75
N SER A 354 23.93 -14.09 2.51
CA SER A 354 23.92 -13.26 1.30
C SER A 354 22.75 -13.63 0.40
N PHE A 355 22.13 -12.61 -0.18
CA PHE A 355 20.93 -12.74 -1.01
C PHE A 355 21.09 -11.90 -2.28
N TYR A 356 20.57 -12.40 -3.41
CA TYR A 356 20.49 -11.68 -4.67
C TYR A 356 19.08 -11.73 -5.23
N TYR A 357 18.53 -10.58 -5.63
CA TYR A 357 17.30 -10.47 -6.39
C TYR A 357 17.54 -9.76 -7.71
N THR A 358 17.11 -10.41 -8.80
CA THR A 358 17.34 -9.92 -10.16
C THR A 358 16.42 -8.79 -10.57
N SER A 359 15.26 -8.62 -9.92
CA SER A 359 14.12 -7.88 -10.49
C SER A 359 13.65 -8.50 -11.82
N ASP A 360 12.86 -7.77 -12.60
CA ASP A 360 12.56 -8.05 -14.00
C ASP A 360 13.83 -7.80 -14.83
N HIS A 361 14.49 -8.88 -15.25
CA HIS A 361 15.81 -8.88 -15.86
C HIS A 361 15.98 -9.99 -16.92
N LEU A 362 16.42 -9.59 -18.11
CA LEU A 362 16.96 -10.53 -19.10
C LEU A 362 18.42 -10.92 -18.82
N ASN A 363 18.63 -12.07 -18.18
CA ASN A 363 19.94 -12.69 -17.93
C ASN A 363 20.20 -13.89 -18.85
N ASP A 364 20.16 -13.67 -20.17
CA ASP A 364 20.42 -14.70 -21.19
C ASP A 364 21.74 -14.38 -21.92
N PRO A 365 22.81 -15.20 -21.76
CA PRO A 365 24.13 -14.88 -22.33
C PRO A 365 24.13 -14.69 -23.85
N GLU A 366 23.31 -15.44 -24.58
CA GLU A 366 23.23 -15.34 -26.04
C GLU A 366 22.57 -14.02 -26.45
N ALA A 367 21.46 -13.66 -25.78
CA ALA A 367 20.78 -12.39 -26.00
C ALA A 367 21.67 -11.20 -25.63
N LEU A 368 22.38 -11.26 -24.49
CA LEU A 368 23.31 -10.23 -24.06
C LEU A 368 24.45 -10.02 -25.07
N GLU A 369 25.01 -11.11 -25.60
CA GLU A 369 26.05 -11.04 -26.63
C GLU A 369 25.51 -10.45 -27.95
N GLU A 370 24.30 -10.80 -28.35
CA GLU A 370 23.65 -10.23 -29.53
C GLU A 370 23.39 -8.73 -29.38
N MET A 371 22.87 -8.29 -28.23
CA MET A 371 22.63 -6.89 -27.90
C MET A 371 23.94 -6.09 -27.89
N TYR A 372 25.01 -6.65 -27.30
CA TYR A 372 26.33 -6.04 -27.31
C TYR A 372 26.88 -5.88 -28.73
N LYS A 373 26.80 -6.93 -29.57
CA LYS A 373 27.23 -6.89 -30.98
C LYS A 373 26.46 -5.87 -31.82
N LYS A 374 25.18 -5.62 -31.47
CA LYS A 374 24.35 -4.57 -32.08
C LYS A 374 24.65 -3.16 -31.54
N GLY A 375 25.51 -3.04 -30.53
CA GLY A 375 25.88 -1.76 -29.93
C GLY A 375 24.82 -1.18 -29.00
N VAL A 376 23.97 -2.02 -28.38
CA VAL A 376 22.91 -1.55 -27.46
C VAL A 376 23.51 -0.93 -26.19
N PHE A 377 24.63 -1.45 -25.69
CA PHE A 377 25.30 -0.95 -24.49
C PHE A 377 26.83 -1.11 -24.57
N PRO A 378 27.61 -0.33 -23.78
CA PRO A 378 29.08 -0.38 -23.80
C PRO A 378 29.64 -1.68 -23.21
N GLU A 379 30.93 -1.94 -23.48
CA GLU A 379 31.67 -3.13 -22.99
C GLU A 379 31.58 -3.29 -21.46
N THR A 380 31.71 -2.21 -20.70
CA THR A 380 31.65 -2.28 -19.23
C THR A 380 30.27 -2.72 -18.72
N ARG A 381 29.19 -2.32 -19.40
CA ARG A 381 27.82 -2.79 -19.12
C ARG A 381 27.64 -4.25 -19.52
N TYR A 382 28.18 -4.66 -20.67
CA TYR A 382 28.16 -6.07 -21.08
C TYR A 382 28.86 -6.98 -20.06
N GLN A 383 30.07 -6.62 -19.62
CA GLN A 383 30.81 -7.40 -18.62
C GLN A 383 30.08 -7.43 -17.28
N PHE A 384 29.52 -6.30 -16.83
CA PHE A 384 28.70 -6.25 -15.62
C PHE A 384 27.51 -7.23 -15.68
N LEU A 385 26.77 -7.26 -16.80
CA LEU A 385 25.62 -8.16 -16.96
C LEU A 385 26.04 -9.63 -17.07
N LYS A 386 27.21 -9.90 -17.65
CA LYS A 386 27.75 -11.25 -17.80
C LYS A 386 28.29 -11.84 -16.49
N ASP A 387 28.89 -11.00 -15.65
CA ASP A 387 29.53 -11.39 -14.38
C ASP A 387 28.50 -11.53 -13.24
N PHE A 388 27.47 -12.36 -13.47
CA PHE A 388 26.40 -12.57 -12.51
C PHE A 388 26.90 -13.31 -11.24
N PRO A 389 26.53 -12.87 -10.03
CA PRO A 389 27.04 -13.42 -8.78
C PRO A 389 26.32 -14.72 -8.36
N TRP A 390 26.58 -15.81 -9.09
CA TRP A 390 26.01 -17.13 -8.81
C TRP A 390 26.48 -17.75 -7.47
N ASP A 391 27.46 -17.13 -6.79
CA ASP A 391 28.02 -17.61 -5.54
C ASP A 391 27.20 -17.23 -4.30
N ARG A 392 26.19 -16.35 -4.42
CA ARG A 392 25.32 -15.95 -3.31
C ARG A 392 24.55 -17.15 -2.73
N LYS A 393 24.30 -17.11 -1.41
CA LYS A 393 23.66 -18.24 -0.70
C LYS A 393 22.20 -18.43 -1.10
N ILE A 394 21.50 -17.32 -1.38
CA ILE A 394 20.10 -17.31 -1.80
C ILE A 394 20.01 -16.43 -3.04
N ILE A 395 19.43 -16.96 -4.12
CA ILE A 395 19.20 -16.22 -5.36
C ILE A 395 17.71 -16.28 -5.67
N TYR A 396 17.03 -15.14 -5.64
CA TYR A 396 15.70 -14.98 -6.18
C TYR A 396 15.83 -14.48 -7.61
N HIS A 397 15.59 -15.38 -8.56
CA HIS A 397 15.78 -15.10 -9.98
C HIS A 397 14.45 -15.11 -10.71
N GLU A 398 14.17 -14.06 -11.46
CA GLU A 398 13.00 -14.00 -12.34
C GLU A 398 13.09 -15.03 -13.49
N ALA A 399 11.96 -15.49 -14.00
CA ALA A 399 11.87 -16.22 -15.26
C ALA A 399 10.53 -15.95 -15.97
N GLY A 400 10.24 -14.67 -16.19
CA GLY A 400 9.02 -14.19 -16.83
C GLY A 400 8.83 -14.57 -18.30
N VAL A 401 7.94 -13.86 -18.99
CA VAL A 401 7.61 -14.16 -20.39
C VAL A 401 8.72 -13.67 -21.34
N PRO A 402 9.42 -14.55 -22.08
CA PRO A 402 10.42 -14.11 -23.05
C PRO A 402 9.79 -13.24 -24.17
N PRO A 403 10.54 -12.32 -24.80
CA PRO A 403 11.99 -12.13 -24.72
C PRO A 403 12.46 -11.11 -23.67
N LEU A 404 11.56 -10.50 -22.88
CA LEU A 404 11.95 -9.48 -21.88
C LEU A 404 12.67 -10.08 -20.66
N HIS A 405 12.41 -11.35 -20.40
CA HIS A 405 12.74 -12.02 -19.16
C HIS A 405 13.68 -13.21 -19.40
N THR A 406 14.32 -13.68 -18.33
CA THR A 406 15.29 -14.78 -18.40
C THR A 406 14.61 -16.09 -18.79
N LYS A 407 15.16 -16.79 -19.78
CA LYS A 407 14.62 -18.10 -20.18
C LYS A 407 14.84 -19.13 -19.07
N ILE A 408 13.76 -19.76 -18.61
CA ILE A 408 13.85 -20.82 -17.59
C ILE A 408 14.75 -21.99 -18.01
N SER A 409 14.82 -22.27 -19.32
CA SER A 409 15.71 -23.29 -19.87
C SER A 409 17.20 -22.99 -19.65
N TYR A 410 17.57 -21.70 -19.61
CA TYR A 410 18.95 -21.29 -19.29
C TYR A 410 19.25 -21.55 -17.82
N LEU A 411 18.36 -21.15 -16.90
CA LEU A 411 18.52 -21.42 -15.47
C LEU A 411 18.63 -22.94 -15.19
N ALA A 412 17.84 -23.75 -15.89
CA ALA A 412 17.87 -25.21 -15.77
C ALA A 412 19.13 -25.85 -16.36
N SER A 413 19.93 -25.11 -17.15
CA SER A 413 21.20 -25.56 -17.72
C SER A 413 22.42 -25.29 -16.82
N LEU A 414 22.25 -24.46 -15.78
CA LEU A 414 23.31 -24.10 -14.85
C LEU A 414 23.80 -25.32 -14.04
N PRO A 415 25.01 -25.29 -13.45
CA PRO A 415 25.46 -26.37 -12.57
C PRO A 415 24.48 -26.65 -11.42
N GLU A 416 24.32 -27.92 -11.03
CA GLU A 416 23.39 -28.35 -9.97
C GLU A 416 23.55 -27.55 -8.67
N GLU A 417 24.78 -27.28 -8.25
CA GLU A 417 25.07 -26.52 -7.02
C GLU A 417 24.62 -25.06 -7.07
N VAL A 418 24.51 -24.49 -8.28
CA VAL A 418 23.95 -23.15 -8.50
C VAL A 418 22.42 -23.24 -8.49
N GLN A 419 21.84 -24.21 -9.20
CA GLN A 419 20.39 -24.41 -9.25
C GLN A 419 19.77 -24.55 -7.87
N LYS A 420 20.41 -25.30 -6.95
CA LYS A 420 19.96 -25.47 -5.55
C LYS A 420 19.84 -24.17 -4.75
N ARG A 421 20.50 -23.09 -5.17
CA ARG A 421 20.46 -21.77 -4.54
C ARG A 421 19.42 -20.85 -5.18
N ILE A 422 18.90 -21.22 -6.35
CA ILE A 422 17.95 -20.43 -7.11
C ILE A 422 16.53 -20.79 -6.70
N THR A 423 15.85 -19.80 -6.15
CA THR A 423 14.40 -19.73 -6.12
C THR A 423 13.93 -18.94 -7.33
N VAL A 424 13.26 -19.61 -8.26
CA VAL A 424 12.68 -19.01 -9.45
C VAL A 424 11.38 -18.30 -9.08
N TYR A 425 11.28 -17.07 -9.54
CA TYR A 425 10.24 -16.10 -9.25
C TYR A 425 9.71 -15.50 -10.57
N HIS A 426 8.57 -14.82 -10.55
CA HIS A 426 7.93 -14.22 -11.73
C HIS A 426 7.70 -15.24 -12.87
N ILE A 427 7.21 -16.44 -12.56
CA ILE A 427 6.93 -17.49 -13.55
C ILE A 427 5.66 -18.27 -13.19
N ALA A 428 4.87 -18.66 -14.20
CA ALA A 428 3.74 -19.54 -13.97
C ALA A 428 4.22 -20.98 -13.68
N ALA A 429 3.63 -21.63 -12.67
CA ALA A 429 4.07 -22.95 -12.22
C ALA A 429 4.12 -24.02 -13.33
N LYS A 430 3.22 -23.93 -14.31
CA LYS A 430 3.13 -24.84 -15.47
C LYS A 430 4.34 -24.76 -16.41
N ASP A 431 5.08 -23.64 -16.37
CA ASP A 431 6.20 -23.37 -17.26
C ASP A 431 7.55 -23.78 -16.64
N MET A 432 7.54 -24.26 -15.38
CA MET A 432 8.71 -24.81 -14.73
C MET A 432 9.14 -26.14 -15.37
N PRO A 433 10.43 -26.31 -15.74
CA PRO A 433 10.92 -27.56 -16.29
C PRO A 433 10.92 -28.68 -15.25
N GLU A 434 10.83 -29.93 -15.71
CA GLU A 434 11.02 -31.11 -14.87
C GLU A 434 12.51 -31.51 -14.81
N GLY A 435 12.89 -32.32 -13.81
CA GLY A 435 14.21 -32.96 -13.75
C GLY A 435 15.41 -32.04 -13.44
N ASN A 436 15.17 -30.83 -12.94
CA ASN A 436 16.20 -29.89 -12.48
C ASN A 436 16.14 -29.70 -10.95
N HIS A 437 17.05 -28.88 -10.41
CA HIS A 437 17.18 -28.61 -8.97
C HIS A 437 16.76 -27.17 -8.59
N LEU A 438 16.06 -26.46 -9.48
CA LEU A 438 15.52 -25.12 -9.20
C LEU A 438 14.34 -25.24 -8.24
N THR A 439 14.18 -24.24 -7.37
CA THR A 439 13.02 -24.14 -6.48
C THR A 439 12.03 -23.14 -7.04
N LEU A 440 10.77 -23.49 -7.23
CA LEU A 440 9.73 -22.50 -7.55
C LEU A 440 9.33 -21.73 -6.27
N ALA A 441 9.29 -20.40 -6.33
CA ALA A 441 8.71 -19.57 -5.27
C ALA A 441 7.24 -19.96 -5.05
N LYS A 442 6.84 -20.11 -3.78
CA LYS A 442 5.46 -20.49 -3.44
C LYS A 442 4.79 -19.39 -2.64
N PHE A 443 3.63 -18.96 -3.12
CA PHE A 443 2.78 -18.00 -2.44
C PHE A 443 2.44 -18.45 -1.01
N GLY A 444 2.32 -17.50 -0.09
CA GLY A 444 1.75 -17.72 1.24
C GLY A 444 2.77 -17.64 2.38
N ILE A 445 2.31 -17.18 3.55
CA ILE A 445 3.13 -17.02 4.76
C ILE A 445 3.64 -18.37 5.27
N GLU A 446 2.88 -19.44 5.05
CA GLU A 446 3.22 -20.82 5.38
C GLU A 446 4.41 -21.37 4.57
N ASN A 447 4.72 -20.75 3.43
CA ASN A 447 5.83 -21.12 2.54
C ASN A 447 7.06 -20.20 2.72
N THR A 448 7.09 -19.42 3.80
CA THR A 448 8.23 -18.55 4.11
C THR A 448 9.52 -19.36 4.19
N LEU A 449 10.55 -18.90 3.47
CA LEU A 449 11.89 -19.46 3.57
C LEU A 449 12.54 -18.94 4.85
N TYR A 450 13.13 -19.83 5.65
CA TYR A 450 13.84 -19.51 6.89
C TYR A 450 15.30 -19.95 6.79
N PRO A 451 16.18 -19.13 6.20
CA PRO A 451 17.61 -19.43 6.18
C PRO A 451 18.18 -19.57 7.59
N GLU A 452 19.03 -20.58 7.80
CA GLU A 452 19.83 -20.67 9.02
C GLU A 452 20.81 -19.49 9.07
N ILE A 453 20.87 -18.80 10.21
CA ILE A 453 21.66 -17.58 10.38
C ILE A 453 22.30 -17.53 11.75
N THR A 454 23.48 -16.91 11.82
CA THR A 454 24.09 -16.52 13.09
C THR A 454 23.33 -15.32 13.67
N PRO A 455 22.70 -15.42 14.85
CA PRO A 455 21.94 -14.32 15.42
C PRO A 455 22.82 -13.07 15.67
N PRO A 456 22.31 -11.85 15.42
CA PRO A 456 23.03 -10.63 15.75
C PRO A 456 23.36 -10.54 17.24
N LYS A 457 24.55 -10.02 17.58
CA LYS A 457 25.07 -9.94 18.96
C LYS A 457 24.10 -9.30 19.98
N HIS A 458 23.28 -8.34 19.56
CA HIS A 458 22.39 -7.55 20.42
C HIS A 458 20.90 -7.74 20.10
N GLN A 459 20.52 -8.91 19.55
CA GLN A 459 19.16 -9.17 19.05
C GLN A 459 18.05 -8.87 20.07
N GLU A 460 18.15 -9.37 21.30
CA GLU A 460 17.10 -9.18 22.32
C GLU A 460 16.86 -7.70 22.62
N ALA A 461 17.94 -6.94 22.85
CA ALA A 461 17.86 -5.50 23.08
C ALA A 461 17.29 -4.77 21.85
N PHE A 462 17.67 -5.18 20.63
CA PHE A 462 17.10 -4.63 19.41
C PHE A 462 15.59 -4.85 19.34
N GLN A 463 15.11 -6.07 19.59
CA GLN A 463 13.67 -6.40 19.55
C GLN A 463 12.86 -5.60 20.57
N LEU A 464 13.38 -5.43 21.80
CA LEU A 464 12.72 -4.61 22.82
C LEU A 464 12.65 -3.13 22.44
N LEU A 465 13.72 -2.58 21.85
CA LEU A 465 13.77 -1.20 21.39
C LEU A 465 12.90 -0.96 20.15
N GLU A 466 12.81 -1.95 19.26
CA GLU A 466 11.91 -1.92 18.12
C GLU A 466 10.46 -1.84 18.61
N ILE A 467 10.03 -2.72 19.52
CA ILE A 467 8.69 -2.64 20.12
C ILE A 467 8.46 -1.27 20.76
N LEU A 468 9.42 -0.76 21.55
CA LEU A 468 9.32 0.55 22.19
C LEU A 468 9.11 1.68 21.18
N SER A 469 9.78 1.65 20.03
CA SER A 469 9.64 2.67 18.99
C SER A 469 8.28 2.67 18.30
N GLN A 470 7.55 1.54 18.33
CA GLN A 470 6.23 1.40 17.72
C GLN A 470 5.08 1.81 18.67
N ILE A 471 5.35 2.06 19.96
CA ILE A 471 4.34 2.47 20.92
C ILE A 471 4.15 3.99 20.90
N ASP A 472 3.00 4.44 20.41
CA ASP A 472 2.65 5.86 20.22
C ASP A 472 2.81 6.72 21.49
N ILE A 473 2.41 6.22 22.65
CA ILE A 473 2.51 6.98 23.92
C ILE A 473 3.94 7.22 24.40
N PHE A 474 4.90 6.44 23.90
CA PHE A 474 6.32 6.61 24.17
C PHE A 474 7.04 7.36 23.04
N SER A 475 6.32 7.76 22.00
CA SER A 475 6.85 8.58 20.91
C SER A 475 7.55 9.83 21.45
N GLY A 476 8.79 10.06 21.02
CA GLY A 476 9.60 11.21 21.44
C GLY A 476 10.31 11.03 22.79
N PHE A 477 10.25 9.86 23.41
CA PHE A 477 11.07 9.56 24.58
C PHE A 477 12.57 9.61 24.20
N PRO A 478 13.42 10.26 25.02
CA PRO A 478 14.84 10.35 24.72
C PRO A 478 15.55 9.00 24.96
N ILE A 479 16.78 8.85 24.46
CA ILE A 479 17.55 7.60 24.53
C ILE A 479 17.78 7.12 25.98
N GLU A 480 17.83 8.05 26.94
CA GLU A 480 17.92 7.73 28.37
C GLU A 480 16.71 6.91 28.85
N LYS A 481 15.51 7.20 28.31
CA LYS A 481 14.31 6.42 28.60
C LYS A 481 14.37 5.06 27.93
N ALA A 482 14.88 4.96 26.71
CA ALA A 482 15.10 3.64 26.08
C ALA A 482 16.01 2.73 26.94
N LYS A 483 17.07 3.30 27.54
CA LYS A 483 17.93 2.57 28.49
C LYS A 483 17.19 2.15 29.76
N GLU A 484 16.37 3.04 30.33
CA GLU A 484 15.53 2.74 31.49
C GLU A 484 14.54 1.62 31.18
N PHE A 485 13.91 1.66 30.01
CA PHE A 485 12.96 0.64 29.53
C PHE A 485 13.57 -0.76 29.54
N LEU A 486 14.78 -0.92 28.97
CA LEU A 486 15.52 -2.18 28.95
C LEU A 486 15.82 -2.76 30.35
N GLN A 487 15.80 -1.93 31.40
CA GLN A 487 16.07 -2.37 32.77
C GLN A 487 14.81 -2.72 33.56
N ILE A 488 13.65 -2.20 33.15
CA ILE A 488 12.41 -2.31 33.93
C ILE A 488 11.40 -3.28 33.33
N VAL A 489 11.47 -3.51 32.02
CA VAL A 489 10.51 -4.35 31.29
C VAL A 489 10.70 -5.83 31.59
N LYS A 490 9.61 -6.59 31.63
CA LYS A 490 9.61 -8.05 31.77
C LYS A 490 8.76 -8.67 30.67
N GLU A 491 9.18 -9.82 30.15
CA GLU A 491 8.36 -10.60 29.23
C GLU A 491 7.45 -11.56 30.01
N GLU A 492 6.16 -11.57 29.70
CA GLU A 492 5.16 -12.52 30.22
C GLU A 492 4.44 -13.20 29.05
N LYS A 493 4.21 -14.50 29.16
CA LYS A 493 3.54 -15.31 28.12
C LYS A 493 2.21 -15.83 28.62
N PHE A 494 1.17 -15.66 27.81
CA PHE A 494 -0.18 -16.10 28.10
C PHE A 494 -0.63 -17.04 27.00
N ARG A 495 -1.23 -18.18 27.37
CA ARG A 495 -1.79 -19.10 26.39
C ARG A 495 -3.15 -18.63 25.90
N ARG A 496 -3.54 -19.03 24.69
CA ARG A 496 -4.89 -18.81 24.17
C ARG A 496 -5.97 -19.14 25.22
N GLY A 497 -6.88 -18.20 25.44
CA GLY A 497 -8.00 -18.30 26.38
C GLY A 497 -7.66 -17.93 27.83
N GLU A 498 -6.39 -17.71 28.16
CA GLU A 498 -5.97 -17.31 29.50
C GLU A 498 -6.44 -15.89 29.83
N GLN A 499 -6.88 -15.69 31.08
CA GLN A 499 -7.31 -14.39 31.58
C GLN A 499 -6.09 -13.59 32.05
N ILE A 500 -5.80 -12.49 31.36
CA ILE A 500 -4.66 -11.60 31.66
C ILE A 500 -5.05 -10.60 32.74
N ILE A 501 -6.24 -10.01 32.62
CA ILE A 501 -6.80 -9.06 33.61
C ILE A 501 -8.19 -9.53 34.01
N LYS A 502 -8.45 -9.48 35.31
CA LYS A 502 -9.77 -9.71 35.89
C LYS A 502 -10.41 -8.40 36.34
N LYS A 503 -11.65 -8.14 35.90
CA LYS A 503 -12.44 -6.97 36.29
C LYS A 503 -12.59 -6.89 37.82
N GLY A 504 -12.53 -5.67 38.35
CA GLY A 504 -12.64 -5.38 39.78
C GLY A 504 -11.35 -5.61 40.58
N THR A 505 -10.29 -6.19 39.99
CA THR A 505 -8.98 -6.30 40.64
C THR A 505 -8.23 -4.97 40.65
N HIS A 506 -7.23 -4.81 41.51
CA HIS A 506 -6.41 -3.61 41.54
C HIS A 506 -5.39 -3.59 40.38
N GLY A 507 -5.17 -2.41 39.78
CA GLY A 507 -4.17 -2.23 38.72
C GLY A 507 -2.74 -2.30 39.26
N ASP A 508 -2.00 -3.33 38.89
CA ASP A 508 -0.65 -3.63 39.38
C ASP A 508 0.46 -3.40 38.33
N ARG A 509 0.15 -3.56 37.05
CA ARG A 509 1.10 -3.44 35.94
C ARG A 509 0.48 -2.89 34.66
N PHE A 510 1.34 -2.34 33.80
CA PHE A 510 1.08 -1.90 32.44
C PHE A 510 1.51 -2.99 31.46
N PHE A 511 0.77 -3.18 30.37
CA PHE A 511 1.01 -4.24 29.39
C PHE A 511 1.20 -3.66 27.99
N ILE A 512 2.19 -4.15 27.25
CA ILE A 512 2.43 -3.88 25.84
C ILE A 512 2.41 -5.22 25.11
N ILE A 513 1.66 -5.35 24.02
CA ILE A 513 1.55 -6.59 23.26
C ILE A 513 2.72 -6.67 22.28
N ALA A 514 3.69 -7.54 22.57
CA ALA A 514 4.82 -7.80 21.68
C ALA A 514 4.44 -8.74 20.53
N SER A 515 3.55 -9.69 20.81
CA SER A 515 2.99 -10.63 19.84
C SER A 515 1.67 -11.17 20.38
N GLY A 516 0.73 -11.48 19.49
CA GLY A 516 -0.57 -12.01 19.87
C GLY A 516 -1.71 -11.00 19.79
N ASN A 517 -2.93 -11.46 20.06
CA ASN A 517 -4.13 -10.64 20.16
C ASN A 517 -4.82 -10.89 21.51
N VAL A 518 -5.40 -9.83 22.08
CA VAL A 518 -6.23 -9.88 23.29
C VAL A 518 -7.62 -9.36 22.99
N ARG A 519 -8.62 -9.91 23.69
CA ARG A 519 -10.00 -9.42 23.65
C ARG A 519 -10.42 -8.85 25.01
N PHE A 520 -11.24 -7.82 24.97
CA PHE A 520 -11.79 -7.17 26.16
C PHE A 520 -13.26 -7.55 26.34
N GLU A 521 -13.66 -7.83 27.57
CA GLU A 521 -15.03 -8.13 27.94
C GLU A 521 -15.50 -7.18 29.07
N GLY A 522 -16.73 -6.66 28.95
CA GLY A 522 -17.35 -5.82 29.99
C GLY A 522 -16.97 -4.33 29.99
N LEU A 523 -16.43 -3.82 28.88
CA LEU A 523 -16.20 -2.37 28.63
C LEU A 523 -17.49 -1.63 28.19
N SER A 524 -18.43 -2.32 27.56
CA SER A 524 -19.70 -1.79 27.07
C SER A 524 -20.87 -2.43 27.80
N GLY A 525 -21.96 -1.68 27.98
CA GLY A 525 -23.26 -2.26 28.36
C GLY A 525 -23.88 -3.15 27.26
N ASP A 526 -23.26 -3.16 26.07
CA ASP A 526 -23.57 -4.07 24.98
C ASP A 526 -22.64 -5.30 25.02
N PRO A 527 -23.16 -6.51 25.29
CA PRO A 527 -22.38 -7.74 25.34
C PRO A 527 -21.89 -8.24 23.97
N THR A 528 -22.28 -7.60 22.86
CA THR A 528 -21.85 -8.01 21.50
C THR A 528 -20.62 -7.25 20.99
N ALA A 529 -20.29 -6.10 21.57
CA ALA A 529 -19.13 -5.29 21.18
C ALA A 529 -17.85 -5.80 21.84
N VAL A 530 -17.05 -6.59 21.12
CA VAL A 530 -15.75 -7.08 21.59
C VAL A 530 -14.63 -6.18 21.04
N LYS A 531 -14.00 -5.40 21.92
CA LYS A 531 -12.78 -4.65 21.60
C LYS A 531 -11.60 -5.63 21.54
N ARG A 532 -10.75 -5.49 20.52
CA ARG A 532 -9.54 -6.31 20.33
C ARG A 532 -8.34 -5.41 20.20
N TYR A 533 -7.22 -5.84 20.80
CA TYR A 533 -5.92 -5.23 20.61
C TYR A 533 -4.90 -6.29 20.18
N GLY A 534 -3.96 -5.90 19.32
CA GLY A 534 -2.89 -6.75 18.80
C GLY A 534 -1.51 -6.16 19.02
N THR A 535 -0.52 -6.67 18.28
CA THR A 535 0.88 -6.25 18.38
C THR A 535 1.06 -4.72 18.29
N TYR A 536 1.96 -4.21 19.14
CA TYR A 536 2.28 -2.79 19.35
C TYR A 536 1.16 -1.94 19.98
N GLU A 537 0.09 -2.57 20.45
CA GLU A 537 -0.89 -1.91 21.31
C GLU A 537 -0.61 -2.21 22.79
N TYR A 538 -1.19 -1.40 23.66
CA TYR A 538 -1.00 -1.48 25.10
C TYR A 538 -2.33 -1.41 25.84
N PHE A 539 -2.33 -1.86 27.09
CA PHE A 539 -3.50 -1.80 27.94
C PHE A 539 -3.16 -1.83 29.43
N GLY A 540 -4.18 -1.51 30.23
CA GLY A 540 -4.10 -1.53 31.69
C GLY A 540 -3.62 -0.22 32.31
N GLU A 541 -3.40 0.81 31.51
CA GLU A 541 -3.02 2.16 31.88
C GLU A 541 -4.05 2.85 32.78
N ALA A 542 -5.34 2.69 32.49
CA ALA A 542 -6.44 3.40 33.16
C ALA A 542 -6.44 3.22 34.68
N SER A 543 -6.38 1.96 35.14
CA SER A 543 -6.35 1.64 36.57
C SER A 543 -5.06 2.07 37.27
N LEU A 544 -3.95 2.24 36.53
CA LEU A 544 -2.71 2.72 37.12
C LEU A 544 -2.81 4.22 37.38
N ILE A 545 -3.28 4.98 36.37
CA ILE A 545 -3.33 6.44 36.37
C ILE A 545 -4.44 6.97 37.28
N LEU A 546 -5.64 6.37 37.21
CA LEU A 546 -6.81 6.81 37.98
C LEU A 546 -6.88 6.19 39.38
N ASP A 547 -5.94 5.31 39.73
CA ASP A 547 -5.92 4.55 40.98
C ASP A 547 -7.26 3.81 41.27
N THR A 548 -7.88 3.29 40.20
CA THR A 548 -9.16 2.58 40.27
C THR A 548 -9.00 1.08 39.99
N ALA A 549 -10.04 0.30 40.30
CA ALA A 549 -10.09 -1.11 39.93
C ALA A 549 -10.14 -1.29 38.40
N ARG A 550 -9.70 -2.46 37.91
CA ARG A 550 -9.78 -2.85 36.50
C ARG A 550 -11.23 -2.82 36.03
N GLN A 551 -11.50 -2.09 34.95
CA GLN A 551 -12.87 -1.85 34.47
C GLN A 551 -13.43 -2.99 33.59
N ALA A 552 -12.55 -3.83 33.06
CA ALA A 552 -12.89 -4.91 32.13
C ALA A 552 -12.01 -6.14 32.36
N ASP A 553 -12.51 -7.28 31.90
CA ASP A 553 -11.74 -8.49 31.77
C ASP A 553 -10.96 -8.46 30.45
N VAL A 554 -9.75 -9.01 30.45
CA VAL A 554 -8.90 -9.14 29.25
C VAL A 554 -8.44 -10.57 29.14
N TYR A 555 -8.66 -11.18 27.97
CA TYR A 555 -8.28 -12.55 27.66
C TYR A 555 -7.34 -12.60 26.47
N ALA A 556 -6.38 -13.52 26.51
CA ALA A 556 -5.58 -13.87 25.35
C ALA A 556 -6.49 -14.53 24.30
N GLU A 557 -6.68 -13.90 23.13
CA GLU A 557 -7.46 -14.46 22.01
C GLU A 557 -6.61 -15.44 21.19
N THR A 558 -5.29 -15.23 21.20
CA THR A 558 -4.25 -16.12 20.66
C THR A 558 -3.25 -16.42 21.78
N ASP A 559 -2.17 -17.16 21.50
CA ASP A 559 -0.99 -17.06 22.36
C ASP A 559 -0.46 -15.63 22.31
N VAL A 560 -0.11 -15.08 23.48
CA VAL A 560 0.30 -13.68 23.66
C VAL A 560 1.64 -13.62 24.37
N VAL A 561 2.54 -12.82 23.81
CA VAL A 561 3.76 -12.37 24.48
C VAL A 561 3.55 -10.89 24.82
N ALA A 562 3.54 -10.56 26.11
CA ALA A 562 3.37 -9.19 26.59
C ALA A 562 4.63 -8.72 27.32
N LEU A 563 5.02 -7.47 27.06
CA LEU A 563 5.98 -6.76 27.88
C LEU A 563 5.24 -6.05 29.02
N THR A 564 5.64 -6.30 30.26
CA THR A 564 4.99 -5.74 31.45
C THR A 564 5.90 -4.81 32.24
N ILE A 565 5.31 -3.75 32.78
CA ILE A 565 5.97 -2.78 33.66
C ILE A 565 5.12 -2.61 34.92
N GLU A 566 5.70 -2.92 36.08
CA GLU A 566 5.05 -2.75 37.38
C GLU A 566 4.67 -1.28 37.64
N LYS A 567 3.54 -1.03 38.31
CA LYS A 567 2.97 0.31 38.56
C LYS A 567 4.00 1.34 39.04
N THR A 568 4.79 0.99 40.06
CA THR A 568 5.78 1.90 40.64
C THR A 568 6.91 2.23 39.66
N ARG A 569 7.37 1.24 38.89
CA ARG A 569 8.38 1.43 37.85
C ARG A 569 7.83 2.22 36.67
N PHE A 570 6.58 1.98 36.28
CA PHE A 570 5.90 2.73 35.23
C PHE A 570 5.81 4.22 35.57
N PHE A 571 5.43 4.57 36.81
CA PHE A 571 5.41 5.97 37.24
C PHE A 571 6.79 6.62 37.26
N GLN A 572 7.84 5.89 37.62
CA GLN A 572 9.22 6.37 37.53
C GLN A 572 9.64 6.58 36.06
N PHE A 573 9.28 5.62 35.20
CA PHE A 573 9.57 5.63 33.77
C PHE A 573 8.94 6.83 33.06
N ILE A 574 7.70 7.18 33.38
CA ILE A 574 7.02 8.30 32.73
C ILE A 574 7.29 9.66 33.42
N ARG A 575 8.05 9.67 34.53
CA ARG A 575 8.34 10.90 35.28
C ARG A 575 9.05 11.92 34.39
N GLY A 576 8.58 13.16 34.43
CA GLY A 576 9.12 14.26 33.62
C GLY A 576 8.59 14.30 32.18
N SER A 577 7.70 13.37 31.81
CA SER A 577 6.96 13.42 30.54
C SER A 577 5.54 13.96 30.74
N LYS A 578 4.88 14.35 29.65
CA LYS A 578 3.45 14.70 29.62
C LYS A 578 2.52 13.49 29.64
N LEU A 579 3.08 12.27 29.71
CA LEU A 579 2.30 11.06 29.49
C LEU A 579 1.24 10.82 30.57
N HIS A 580 1.52 11.17 31.83
CA HIS A 580 0.53 11.05 32.90
C HIS A 580 -0.72 11.91 32.62
N GLU A 581 -0.52 13.14 32.16
CA GLU A 581 -1.59 14.06 31.77
C GLU A 581 -2.34 13.54 30.54
N ASN A 582 -1.61 13.09 29.52
CA ASN A 582 -2.18 12.54 28.29
C ASN A 582 -3.05 11.30 28.54
N LEU A 583 -2.60 10.37 29.41
CA LEU A 583 -3.37 9.19 29.76
C LEU A 583 -4.62 9.53 30.60
N THR A 584 -4.54 10.55 31.46
CA THR A 584 -5.71 11.04 32.18
C THR A 584 -6.76 11.60 31.21
N LYS A 585 -6.31 12.42 30.26
CA LYS A 585 -7.15 12.96 29.18
C LYS A 585 -7.76 11.86 28.31
N LEU A 586 -6.96 10.88 27.88
CA LEU A 586 -7.42 9.71 27.11
C LEU A 586 -8.60 9.01 27.78
N ASN A 587 -8.51 8.74 29.08
CA ASN A 587 -9.60 8.10 29.82
C ASN A 587 -10.88 8.95 29.83
N SER A 588 -10.75 10.26 30.08
CA SER A 588 -11.91 11.17 30.06
C SER A 588 -12.62 11.23 28.69
N ILE A 589 -11.86 11.15 27.59
CA ILE A 589 -12.40 11.13 26.23
C ILE A 589 -13.04 9.77 25.90
N ARG A 590 -12.50 8.66 26.40
CA ARG A 590 -13.12 7.33 26.21
C ARG A 590 -14.49 7.21 26.87
N GLU A 591 -14.70 7.87 28.01
CA GLU A 591 -16.00 7.90 28.72
C GLU A 591 -17.12 8.58 27.90
N THR A 592 -16.79 9.36 26.86
CA THR A 592 -17.77 10.09 26.05
C THR A 592 -18.35 9.28 24.89
N ASN A 593 -18.04 7.97 24.82
CA ASN A 593 -18.34 7.05 23.70
C ASN A 593 -17.68 7.42 22.37
N THR A 594 -16.54 8.12 22.43
CA THR A 594 -15.76 8.54 21.25
C THR A 594 -15.46 7.40 20.26
N TRP A 595 -15.12 6.20 20.77
CA TRP A 595 -14.87 5.03 19.93
C TRP A 595 -16.05 4.73 19.01
N LYS A 596 -17.25 4.65 19.58
CA LYS A 596 -18.49 4.40 18.84
C LYS A 596 -18.70 5.48 17.78
N THR A 597 -18.59 6.76 18.18
CA THR A 597 -18.73 7.91 17.28
C THR A 597 -17.78 7.84 16.08
N LEU A 598 -16.52 7.48 16.29
CA LEU A 598 -15.52 7.39 15.22
C LEU A 598 -15.72 6.15 14.34
N THR A 599 -16.05 5.00 14.92
CA THR A 599 -16.23 3.76 14.14
C THR A 599 -17.50 3.75 13.29
N GLU A 600 -18.55 4.46 13.72
CA GLU A 600 -19.81 4.60 12.97
C GLU A 600 -19.79 5.76 11.96
N SER A 601 -18.74 6.60 11.99
CA SER A 601 -18.56 7.74 11.07
C SER A 601 -18.39 7.29 9.62
N GLN A 602 -18.95 8.03 8.67
CA GLN A 602 -18.64 7.82 7.24
C GLN A 602 -17.18 8.17 6.90
N THR A 603 -16.61 9.15 7.59
CA THR A 603 -15.26 9.65 7.35
C THR A 603 -14.19 8.77 8.01
N PHE A 604 -14.45 8.34 9.25
CA PHE A 604 -13.50 7.60 10.08
C PHE A 604 -13.79 6.10 10.18
N ARG A 605 -14.77 5.58 9.43
CA ARG A 605 -14.94 4.12 9.30
C ARG A 605 -13.66 3.46 8.79
N GLY A 606 -13.36 2.31 9.39
CA GLY A 606 -12.18 1.52 9.06
C GLY A 606 -10.87 2.05 9.64
N LEU A 607 -10.88 3.09 10.49
CA LEU A 607 -9.71 3.39 11.32
C LEU A 607 -9.37 2.20 12.21
N THR A 608 -8.08 1.92 12.36
CA THR A 608 -7.60 0.89 13.30
C THR A 608 -7.77 1.37 14.74
N SER A 609 -7.72 0.42 15.67
CA SER A 609 -7.75 0.68 17.11
C SER A 609 -6.68 1.65 17.59
N TYR A 610 -5.51 1.60 16.97
CA TYR A 610 -4.39 2.48 17.25
C TYR A 610 -4.58 3.87 16.64
N GLN A 611 -5.09 3.99 15.40
CA GLN A 611 -5.47 5.29 14.83
C GLN A 611 -6.52 6.02 15.67
N VAL A 612 -7.54 5.28 16.13
CA VAL A 612 -8.55 5.81 17.05
C VAL A 612 -7.90 6.26 18.36
N THR A 613 -7.02 5.45 18.95
CA THR A 613 -6.32 5.81 20.21
C THR A 613 -5.45 7.07 20.04
N GLN A 614 -4.77 7.22 18.91
CA GLN A 614 -4.00 8.42 18.58
C GLN A 614 -4.89 9.68 18.52
N LEU A 615 -6.09 9.58 17.93
CA LEU A 615 -7.08 10.67 17.97
C LEU A 615 -7.53 10.96 19.40
N GLU A 616 -7.95 9.94 20.16
CA GLU A 616 -8.45 10.11 21.54
C GLU A 616 -7.44 10.85 22.45
N LEU A 617 -6.13 10.65 22.23
CA LEU A 617 -5.06 11.36 22.96
C LEU A 617 -5.07 12.89 22.69
N ILE A 618 -5.41 13.32 21.48
CA ILE A 618 -5.35 14.72 21.07
C ILE A 618 -6.70 15.46 21.13
N LEU A 619 -7.84 14.75 21.10
CA LEU A 619 -9.17 15.35 21.15
C LEU A 619 -9.49 16.06 22.48
N LYS A 620 -10.24 17.17 22.41
CA LYS A 620 -10.86 17.81 23.57
C LYS A 620 -12.37 17.91 23.35
N LEU A 621 -13.18 17.57 24.36
CA LEU A 621 -14.63 17.70 24.25
C LEU A 621 -15.06 19.12 24.61
N GLU A 622 -15.84 19.76 23.74
CA GLU A 622 -16.45 21.07 23.97
C GLU A 622 -17.95 21.07 23.62
N THR A 623 -18.74 21.82 24.38
CA THR A 623 -20.18 22.02 24.12
C THR A 623 -20.43 23.45 23.65
N VAL A 624 -21.08 23.58 22.49
CA VAL A 624 -21.46 24.86 21.90
C VAL A 624 -22.59 25.49 22.71
N LYS A 625 -22.33 26.65 23.34
CA LYS A 625 -23.32 27.32 24.23
C LYS A 625 -24.28 28.24 23.50
N LYS A 626 -23.88 28.75 22.34
CA LYS A 626 -24.66 29.64 21.47
C LYS A 626 -24.28 29.34 20.03
N GLU A 627 -25.13 29.70 19.08
CA GLU A 627 -24.82 29.60 17.66
C GLU A 627 -23.48 30.28 17.37
N VAL A 628 -22.59 29.55 16.71
CA VAL A 628 -21.23 30.01 16.42
C VAL A 628 -20.78 29.49 15.07
N ALA A 629 -20.19 30.36 14.27
CA ALA A 629 -19.39 29.96 13.13
C ALA A 629 -18.08 29.38 13.68
N LEU A 630 -17.89 28.07 13.52
CA LEU A 630 -16.63 27.40 13.86
C LEU A 630 -15.50 27.89 12.95
N ILE A 631 -15.81 28.07 11.66
CA ILE A 631 -14.99 28.72 10.64
C ILE A 631 -15.93 29.51 9.73
N GLU A 632 -15.55 30.74 9.34
CA GLU A 632 -16.25 31.51 8.32
C GLU A 632 -15.56 31.36 6.95
N GLU A 633 -16.34 31.39 5.87
CA GLU A 633 -15.83 31.40 4.50
C GLU A 633 -14.84 32.56 4.32
N GLY A 634 -13.66 32.27 3.76
CA GLY A 634 -12.56 33.23 3.61
C GLY A 634 -11.64 33.37 4.84
N GLN A 635 -11.90 32.69 5.95
CA GLN A 635 -10.98 32.65 7.11
C GLN A 635 -10.09 31.41 7.12
N THR A 636 -8.93 31.50 7.77
CA THR A 636 -8.03 30.35 7.96
C THR A 636 -8.45 29.52 9.17
N PHE A 637 -8.06 28.25 9.18
CA PHE A 637 -8.36 27.32 10.27
C PHE A 637 -7.40 27.53 11.44
N HIS A 638 -7.93 27.43 12.66
CA HIS A 638 -7.12 27.34 13.90
C HIS A 638 -7.32 26.03 14.64
N ASN A 639 -8.43 25.36 14.37
CA ASN A 639 -8.81 24.07 14.93
C ASN A 639 -9.54 23.27 13.83
N ALA A 640 -9.53 21.95 13.98
CA ALA A 640 -10.44 21.06 13.29
C ALA A 640 -11.44 20.47 14.29
N PHE A 641 -12.60 20.00 13.81
CA PHE A 641 -13.62 19.45 14.68
C PHE A 641 -14.19 18.13 14.16
N ILE A 642 -14.68 17.32 15.07
CA ILE A 642 -15.48 16.13 14.79
C ILE A 642 -16.77 16.26 15.59
N VAL A 643 -17.92 16.06 14.95
CA VAL A 643 -19.20 16.18 15.64
C VAL A 643 -19.37 14.97 16.58
N ARG A 644 -19.58 15.19 17.88
CA ARG A 644 -19.97 14.14 18.81
C ARG A 644 -21.47 13.92 18.78
N SER A 645 -22.23 15.01 18.93
CA SER A 645 -23.69 15.02 18.91
C SER A 645 -24.22 16.39 18.50
N GLY A 646 -25.41 16.43 17.89
CA GLY A 646 -25.95 17.64 17.29
C GLY A 646 -25.60 17.74 15.80
N THR A 647 -25.72 18.95 15.25
CA THR A 647 -25.54 19.21 13.82
C THR A 647 -24.65 20.43 13.59
N VAL A 648 -23.82 20.34 12.55
CA VAL A 648 -23.05 21.47 12.00
C VAL A 648 -23.48 21.69 10.55
N VAL A 649 -23.82 22.93 10.19
CA VAL A 649 -24.26 23.30 8.84
C VAL A 649 -23.07 23.80 8.03
N VAL A 650 -22.87 23.25 6.84
CA VAL A 650 -21.86 23.70 5.87
C VAL A 650 -22.52 24.63 4.87
N MET A 651 -21.99 25.84 4.73
CA MET A 651 -22.53 26.86 3.84
C MET A 651 -21.45 27.33 2.85
N GLN A 652 -21.87 27.64 1.63
CA GLN A 652 -21.03 28.32 0.62
C GLN A 652 -21.85 29.44 0.00
N ASN A 653 -21.30 30.64 -0.13
CA ASN A 653 -22.02 31.79 -0.69
C ASN A 653 -23.41 31.99 -0.03
N HIS A 654 -23.47 31.83 1.30
CA HIS A 654 -24.70 31.90 2.12
C HIS A 654 -25.78 30.85 1.82
N LYS A 655 -25.48 29.80 1.03
CA LYS A 655 -26.38 28.67 0.80
C LYS A 655 -25.92 27.45 1.57
N THR A 656 -26.83 26.77 2.23
CA THR A 656 -26.56 25.46 2.84
C THR A 656 -26.25 24.46 1.74
N ILE A 657 -25.07 23.85 1.84
CA ILE A 657 -24.62 22.79 0.93
C ILE A 657 -24.88 21.42 1.55
N ARG A 658 -24.63 21.30 2.86
CA ARG A 658 -24.73 20.02 3.58
C ARG A 658 -24.90 20.24 5.09
N GLU A 659 -25.45 19.24 5.78
CA GLU A 659 -25.43 19.11 7.23
C GLU A 659 -24.52 17.97 7.66
N LEU A 660 -23.73 18.19 8.71
CA LEU A 660 -22.79 17.24 9.31
C LEU A 660 -23.34 16.76 10.65
N GLY A 661 -23.39 15.45 10.83
CA GLY A 661 -23.90 14.77 12.02
C GLY A 661 -22.80 14.05 12.81
N PRO A 662 -23.18 13.27 13.85
CA PRO A 662 -22.24 12.54 14.69
C PRO A 662 -21.22 11.72 13.88
N GLY A 663 -19.94 11.92 14.19
CA GLY A 663 -18.81 11.27 13.54
C GLY A 663 -18.27 12.02 12.31
N ASP A 664 -18.98 13.01 11.77
CA ASP A 664 -18.51 13.75 10.60
C ASP A 664 -17.37 14.72 10.98
N PHE A 665 -16.39 14.81 10.08
CA PHE A 665 -15.33 15.81 10.16
C PHE A 665 -15.84 17.19 9.72
N VAL A 666 -15.44 18.23 10.45
CA VAL A 666 -15.79 19.63 10.20
C VAL A 666 -14.52 20.42 9.88
N GLY A 667 -14.44 20.92 8.66
CA GLY A 667 -13.36 21.77 8.15
C GLY A 667 -12.67 21.17 6.93
N GLU A 668 -11.81 21.93 6.26
CA GLU A 668 -11.12 21.47 5.05
C GLU A 668 -9.66 21.09 5.39
N ILE A 669 -9.35 19.79 5.42
CA ILE A 669 -8.04 19.32 5.91
C ILE A 669 -6.87 19.87 5.07
N TYR A 670 -7.08 20.03 3.76
CA TYR A 670 -6.09 20.60 2.87
C TYR A 670 -5.83 22.07 3.19
N SER A 671 -6.90 22.87 3.28
CA SER A 671 -6.82 24.28 3.62
C SER A 671 -6.19 24.49 4.99
N LEU A 672 -6.53 23.67 5.99
CA LEU A 672 -5.89 23.66 7.30
C LEU A 672 -4.39 23.37 7.19
N THR A 673 -4.00 22.33 6.46
CA THR A 673 -2.58 21.91 6.34
C THR A 673 -1.73 22.94 5.58
N LYS A 674 -2.32 23.68 4.64
CA LYS A 674 -1.63 24.69 3.82
C LYS A 674 -1.83 26.12 4.31
N ASN A 675 -2.54 26.32 5.43
CA ASN A 675 -2.92 27.62 5.95
C ASN A 675 -3.61 28.49 4.88
N LEU A 676 -4.56 27.89 4.16
CA LEU A 676 -5.39 28.55 3.16
C LEU A 676 -6.75 28.95 3.76
N PRO A 677 -7.39 30.00 3.22
CA PRO A 677 -8.76 30.34 3.56
C PRO A 677 -9.75 29.20 3.27
N SER A 678 -10.77 29.08 4.11
CA SER A 678 -11.88 28.15 3.93
C SER A 678 -12.75 28.54 2.74
N ASN A 679 -13.15 27.58 1.92
CA ASN A 679 -14.15 27.76 0.86
C ASN A 679 -15.58 27.70 1.40
N PHE A 680 -15.76 27.34 2.68
CA PHE A 680 -17.05 27.15 3.32
C PHE A 680 -17.13 27.83 4.68
N SER A 681 -18.34 28.16 5.12
CA SER A 681 -18.63 28.47 6.51
C SER A 681 -19.17 27.23 7.21
N PHE A 682 -18.75 26.97 8.44
CA PHE A 682 -19.19 25.85 9.26
C PHE A 682 -19.87 26.39 10.51
N VAL A 683 -21.18 26.22 10.64
CA VAL A 683 -21.97 26.83 11.73
C VAL A 683 -22.54 25.75 12.65
N ALA A 684 -22.23 25.84 13.94
CA ALA A 684 -22.74 24.93 14.96
C ALA A 684 -23.83 25.57 15.81
N TRP A 685 -24.89 24.81 16.08
CA TRP A 685 -26.04 25.25 16.87
C TRP A 685 -25.81 25.06 18.39
N PRO A 686 -26.52 25.80 19.26
CA PRO A 686 -26.45 25.59 20.71
C PRO A 686 -26.79 24.13 21.09
N GLY A 687 -25.99 23.53 21.96
CA GLY A 687 -26.14 22.14 22.38
C GLY A 687 -25.37 21.13 21.53
N THR A 688 -24.80 21.53 20.40
CA THR A 688 -23.86 20.68 19.65
C THR A 688 -22.60 20.42 20.49
N GLU A 689 -22.17 19.17 20.56
CA GLU A 689 -20.92 18.77 21.19
C GLU A 689 -19.91 18.37 20.14
N LEU A 690 -18.69 18.88 20.29
CA LEU A 690 -17.60 18.74 19.33
C LEU A 690 -16.38 18.14 20.02
N TYR A 691 -15.73 17.20 19.35
CA TYR A 691 -14.33 16.93 19.63
C TYR A 691 -13.48 17.92 18.85
N VAL A 692 -12.76 18.77 19.57
CA VAL A 692 -11.87 19.80 19.04
C VAL A 692 -10.45 19.24 18.95
N LEU A 693 -9.81 19.46 17.80
CA LEU A 693 -8.39 19.22 17.56
C LEU A 693 -7.72 20.56 17.29
N SER A 694 -6.55 20.80 17.90
CA SER A 694 -5.74 21.95 17.51
C SER A 694 -5.23 21.78 16.08
N GLU A 695 -4.95 22.88 15.38
CA GLU A 695 -4.30 22.84 14.05
C GLU A 695 -3.03 21.99 14.07
N GLU A 696 -2.15 22.19 15.06
CA GLU A 696 -0.90 21.45 15.19
C GLU A 696 -1.14 19.95 15.38
N ASP A 697 -2.04 19.56 16.30
CA ASP A 697 -2.35 18.16 16.56
C ASP A 697 -2.98 17.49 15.32
N ALA A 698 -3.88 18.20 14.62
CA ALA A 698 -4.50 17.71 13.40
C ALA A 698 -3.45 17.45 12.31
N ILE A 699 -2.52 18.40 12.09
CA ILE A 699 -1.43 18.26 11.12
C ILE A 699 -0.50 17.09 11.49
N GLN A 700 -0.13 16.95 12.76
CA GLN A 700 0.73 15.86 13.20
C GLN A 700 0.05 14.49 13.07
N TYR A 701 -1.26 14.42 13.35
CA TYR A 701 -2.03 13.20 13.21
C TYR A 701 -2.10 12.72 11.75
N ILE A 702 -2.43 13.60 10.79
CA ILE A 702 -2.52 13.22 9.37
C ILE A 702 -1.15 12.87 8.77
N LYS A 703 -0.06 13.51 9.23
CA LYS A 703 1.30 13.17 8.79
C LYS A 703 1.71 11.75 9.19
N LYS A 704 1.19 11.26 10.32
CA LYS A 704 1.38 9.89 10.78
C LYS A 704 0.37 8.90 10.18
N ASN A 705 -0.70 9.40 9.55
CA ASN A 705 -1.81 8.62 9.05
C ASN A 705 -2.19 9.03 7.62
N PRO A 706 -1.36 8.69 6.61
CA PRO A 706 -1.53 9.15 5.24
C PRO A 706 -2.87 8.75 4.60
N GLY A 707 -3.38 7.55 4.90
CA GLY A 707 -4.71 7.13 4.43
C GLY A 707 -5.84 8.00 4.97
N VAL A 708 -5.71 8.48 6.22
CA VAL A 708 -6.72 9.36 6.83
C VAL A 708 -6.66 10.74 6.20
N TYR A 709 -5.47 11.26 5.91
CA TYR A 709 -5.31 12.47 5.11
C TYR A 709 -6.07 12.38 3.78
N MET A 710 -5.84 11.30 3.04
CA MET A 710 -6.47 11.08 1.73
C MET A 710 -7.99 11.04 1.82
N LYS A 711 -8.56 10.32 2.80
CA LYS A 711 -10.00 10.29 3.06
C LYS A 711 -10.56 11.69 3.36
N LEU A 712 -9.91 12.41 4.27
CA LEU A 712 -10.33 13.75 4.69
C LEU A 712 -10.24 14.78 3.55
N ASN A 713 -9.28 14.62 2.64
CA ASN A 713 -9.10 15.53 1.50
C ASN A 713 -10.22 15.40 0.44
N THR A 714 -11.03 14.33 0.50
CA THR A 714 -12.11 14.09 -0.46
C THR A 714 -13.52 14.37 0.08
N VAL A 715 -13.66 14.88 1.31
CA VAL A 715 -14.96 14.98 2.00
C VAL A 715 -15.94 15.95 1.30
N TYR A 716 -15.43 17.00 0.65
CA TYR A 716 -16.24 18.04 -0.01
C TYR A 716 -16.05 18.11 -1.53
N ASN A 717 -15.38 17.11 -2.12
CA ASN A 717 -15.10 17.04 -3.56
C ASN A 717 -16.12 16.21 -4.34
#